data_AF-A0A521XSA0-F1
#
_entry.id   AF-A0A521XSA0-F1
#
_cell.length_a   1.000
_cell.length_b   1.000
_cell.length_c   1.000
_cell.angle_alpha   90.00
_cell.angle_beta   90.00
_cell.angle_gamma   90.00
#
_symmetry.space_group_name_H-M   'P 1'
#
loop_
_entity.id
_entity.type
_entity.pdbx_description
1 polymer ?
#
loop_
_entity_poly.entity_id
_entity_poly.type
_entity_poly.pdbx_seq_one_letter_code
_entity_poly.pdbx_strand_id
1 'polypeptide(L)'
;MALEEEEQQTYSGTTAERLRQFALSEDAKERLSGLMTRYWEITAYAFLVATAAVLRFYNLGARAMHHDESLHGFFSYGFKKALGQIVTGQIPAHDTYKHVPFMHGPFQFIGPGFVMFIFQDGEFQSRMLAAGMGTAMVFMPFLLRKQLGTAGALATAFFIAFSPTLLYYSRFIREDIYTAFWTLGIVIFMWRYMATRQNRFLFLTAGFLAGSFMTKETTFMTAAAFIIFMDFLFAVHIADKIRATSPDMSDAMYALLVVILIPAALFIAILWPFIADWRSRYELDEMPPEADLIVVMGTVSLPMYAAGMQLFHIGPIGFGPEWRNRAGNNGDSHIASQETTAAVLSVFALIGIAATIGLAWRPKVWAIAAACFWVPAFLLSTTFFTNLPGFFSVVWGSMDYWISQQDVRRGNQPDYYYFITIPVYEFLPLILSIAAALYYAIRGRMSYAIAIATGIVAIFVLLWLPPGPKIEKVSSLHIVLPFVMVLVGIFVFPMDRLNRFLLYWAVITAFALTVAGEKMPWLNVHIALPLAVVAGRFVGQMIEGTDLREDLPPIERVAPFLYSAAASGLAILVFVLLGPFTLASAGGWILVAVAAISVYWAKTGYSTRTAFQVALIGFVAAAGVFTVRASVLASWGHPDDPYISKLAPRDYGETPDELLVYTQTSGDIPVLADKIGQYARDSRKGKGLLIVVDSSEGYTWPWAWYLRDYKNVQYQAIGPNYSPPKGAIVLVHKNNAGNVQPGPDYGPPVNYAHRRWFPEDYRGADQKYSTHDFFRDLFSKRELSYWLDFWVRRTPPNEIGSTDGVAFFPKDFSAIPTEPVGPTVRTDGTQLVIGGDGSAPGQLNGPAGVKLDKAGNIYVADTNNNRIQKYDPDGNYLAAAGGFTSDFSMNQPWSMAVADDGTVFVADTWNHKIIKLDKDLKKVKEWGVGGQESADGDPTKLFGPRDITLTAGGNVVITDTGNSRIIEYTKDGDFVRQLGGKVSDTDAGPFKEPVGLAAAPNGDLYVADFWNKRIVHLDKDWKVVSEIKVPTWGSNGVTDRPYLALLPDGRLLATDPNPCATAPDCPSPQSGKILVFDAAGNLLTSYEPAKEGKNVIERPIGIASDGTSVLVADSAGSVVRKIPLTEITK
;
A
#
# COMPACT_ATOMS: atom_id res chain seq x y z
N MET A 1 6.37 41.30 34.37
CA MET A 1 6.09 42.19 35.51
C MET A 1 4.66 42.68 35.33
N ALA A 2 3.64 42.21 36.03
CA ALA A 2 3.57 41.66 37.38
C ALA A 2 2.95 40.25 37.40
N LEU A 3 3.66 39.32 38.02
CA LEU A 3 3.16 38.04 38.52
C LEU A 3 3.66 38.00 39.95
N GLU A 4 2.84 38.48 40.89
CA GLU A 4 3.04 38.32 42.33
C GLU A 4 1.72 38.72 42.99
N GLU A 5 0.85 37.73 43.18
CA GLU A 5 -0.22 37.60 44.18
C GLU A 5 -1.23 36.57 43.66
N GLU A 6 -0.87 35.29 43.68
CA GLU A 6 -1.87 34.22 43.71
C GLU A 6 -1.92 33.68 45.15
N GLU A 7 -2.95 34.13 45.86
CA GLU A 7 -3.32 33.68 47.20
C GLU A 7 -3.49 32.15 47.24
N GLN A 8 -2.99 31.56 48.31
CA GLN A 8 -3.34 30.22 48.78
C GLN A 8 -4.86 30.15 49.03
N GLN A 9 -5.66 29.77 48.02
CA GLN A 9 -7.02 29.32 48.26
C GLN A 9 -7.02 27.85 48.69
N THR A 10 -7.26 27.64 49.98
CA THR A 10 -7.60 26.33 50.56
C THR A 10 -8.86 25.76 49.90
N TYR A 11 -8.70 24.70 49.09
CA TYR A 11 -9.80 24.06 48.37
C TYR A 11 -10.60 23.09 49.26
N SER A 12 -11.59 23.59 50.00
CA SER A 12 -12.60 22.75 50.68
C SER A 12 -13.87 22.63 49.82
N GLY A 13 -14.13 21.42 49.30
CA GLY A 13 -15.34 21.11 48.53
C GLY A 13 -15.31 19.68 47.98
N THR A 14 -16.49 19.10 47.75
CA THR A 14 -16.65 17.72 47.23
C THR A 14 -16.13 17.59 45.79
N THR A 15 -15.75 16.38 45.35
CA THR A 15 -15.23 16.13 43.98
C THR A 15 -16.17 16.64 42.88
N ALA A 16 -17.49 16.64 43.13
CA ALA A 16 -18.49 17.17 42.22
C ALA A 16 -18.44 18.71 42.08
N GLU A 17 -18.07 19.44 43.12
CA GLU A 17 -17.92 20.90 43.10
C GLU A 17 -16.63 21.33 42.39
N ARG A 18 -15.55 20.54 42.55
CA ARG A 18 -14.29 20.74 41.80
C ARG A 18 -14.47 20.47 40.30
N LEU A 19 -15.27 19.47 39.91
CA LEU A 19 -15.59 19.19 38.50
C LEU A 19 -16.47 20.28 37.86
N ARG A 20 -17.34 20.97 38.63
CA ARG A 20 -18.13 22.10 38.13
C ARG A 20 -17.28 23.33 37.79
N GLN A 21 -16.12 23.51 38.41
CA GLN A 21 -15.19 24.59 38.08
C GLN A 21 -14.41 24.35 36.78
N PHE A 22 -14.32 23.09 36.29
CA PHE A 22 -13.79 22.74 34.97
C PHE A 22 -14.88 22.71 33.87
N ALA A 23 -16.15 22.83 34.23
CA ALA A 23 -17.22 22.93 33.25
C ALA A 23 -17.11 24.29 32.56
N LEU A 24 -17.02 24.28 31.22
CA LEU A 24 -17.09 25.49 30.40
C LEU A 24 -18.24 26.37 30.88
N SER A 25 -18.00 27.66 31.09
CA SER A 25 -19.07 28.61 31.43
C SER A 25 -20.15 28.55 30.35
N GLU A 26 -21.41 28.82 30.71
CA GLU A 26 -22.52 28.77 29.75
C GLU A 26 -22.24 29.67 28.53
N ASP A 27 -21.60 30.82 28.74
CA ASP A 27 -21.15 31.74 27.69
C ASP A 27 -20.06 31.11 26.79
N ALA A 28 -19.14 30.32 27.35
CA ALA A 28 -18.14 29.57 26.57
C ALA A 28 -18.77 28.39 25.82
N LYS A 29 -19.74 27.69 26.41
CA LYS A 29 -20.51 26.64 25.71
C LYS A 29 -21.32 27.21 24.57
N GLU A 30 -21.92 28.38 24.74
CA GLU A 30 -22.73 29.06 23.72
C GLU A 30 -21.84 29.60 22.58
N ARG A 31 -20.66 30.15 22.90
CA ARG A 31 -19.65 30.52 21.89
C ARG A 31 -19.07 29.30 21.17
N LEU A 32 -18.76 28.22 21.89
CA LEU A 32 -18.24 26.98 21.30
C LEU A 32 -19.31 26.31 20.44
N SER A 33 -20.58 26.31 20.89
CA SER A 33 -21.73 25.85 20.12
C SER A 33 -21.89 26.68 18.84
N GLY A 34 -21.89 28.01 18.95
CA GLY A 34 -21.97 28.91 17.78
C GLY A 34 -20.80 28.74 16.80
N LEU A 35 -19.58 28.50 17.29
CA LEU A 35 -18.41 28.17 16.46
C LEU A 35 -18.56 26.80 15.82
N MET A 36 -18.98 25.77 16.56
CA MET A 36 -19.20 24.41 16.06
C MET A 36 -20.29 24.39 14.98
N THR A 37 -21.42 25.07 15.19
CA THR A 37 -22.49 25.18 14.18
C THR A 37 -22.01 25.90 12.92
N ARG A 38 -21.08 26.86 13.03
CA ARG A 38 -20.55 27.63 11.90
C ARG A 38 -19.41 26.94 11.15
N TYR A 39 -18.61 26.10 11.81
CA TYR A 39 -17.36 25.53 11.26
C TYR A 39 -17.29 24.00 11.22
N TRP A 40 -18.32 23.26 11.66
CA TRP A 40 -18.27 21.79 11.67
C TRP A 40 -18.00 21.18 10.30
N GLU A 41 -18.60 21.72 9.22
CA GLU A 41 -18.42 21.21 7.85
C GLU A 41 -16.95 21.32 7.44
N ILE A 42 -16.35 22.50 7.60
CA ILE A 42 -14.94 22.75 7.27
C ILE A 42 -14.03 21.86 8.12
N THR A 43 -14.35 21.71 9.41
CA THR A 43 -13.59 20.86 10.33
C THR A 43 -13.65 19.38 9.91
N ALA A 44 -14.83 18.90 9.50
CA ALA A 44 -15.00 17.53 8.99
C ALA A 44 -14.22 17.29 7.69
N TYR A 45 -14.25 18.25 6.76
CA TYR A 45 -13.42 18.19 5.55
C TYR A 45 -11.93 18.21 5.87
N ALA A 46 -11.49 19.11 6.74
CA ALA A 46 -10.08 19.21 7.13
C ALA A 46 -9.60 17.90 7.79
N PHE A 47 -10.42 17.30 8.65
CA PHE A 47 -10.13 16.01 9.27
C PHE A 47 -10.05 14.88 8.24
N LEU A 48 -11.01 14.78 7.31
CA LEU A 48 -10.99 13.76 6.26
C LEU A 48 -9.79 13.92 5.32
N VAL A 49 -9.46 15.15 4.92
CA VAL A 49 -8.31 15.45 4.06
C VAL A 49 -6.99 15.16 4.79
N ALA A 50 -6.87 15.54 6.07
CA ALA A 50 -5.70 15.23 6.88
C ALA A 50 -5.52 13.72 7.05
N THR A 51 -6.61 13.00 7.34
CA THR A 51 -6.61 11.52 7.42
C THR A 51 -6.20 10.91 6.08
N ALA A 52 -6.77 11.38 4.98
CA ALA A 52 -6.42 10.94 3.64
C ALA A 52 -4.95 11.21 3.28
N ALA A 53 -4.40 12.34 3.73
CA ALA A 53 -2.99 12.69 3.57
C ALA A 53 -2.10 11.72 4.36
N VAL A 54 -2.41 11.46 5.64
CA VAL A 54 -1.68 10.47 6.45
C VAL A 54 -1.70 9.11 5.77
N LEU A 55 -2.87 8.63 5.33
CA LEU A 55 -3.02 7.37 4.62
C LEU A 55 -2.24 7.31 3.29
N ARG A 56 -1.97 8.43 2.64
CA ARG A 56 -1.27 8.45 1.34
C ARG A 56 0.22 8.71 1.48
N PHE A 57 0.66 9.47 2.47
CA PHE A 57 2.06 9.83 2.67
C PHE A 57 2.79 8.95 3.70
N TYR A 58 2.07 8.32 4.62
CA TYR A 58 2.71 7.45 5.62
C TYR A 58 3.39 6.26 4.95
N ASN A 59 4.69 6.09 5.25
CA ASN A 59 5.53 5.03 4.73
C ASN A 59 5.56 4.91 3.19
N LEU A 60 5.46 6.05 2.48
CA LEU A 60 5.30 6.07 1.02
C LEU A 60 6.52 5.53 0.25
N GLY A 61 7.72 5.62 0.83
CA GLY A 61 8.98 5.18 0.19
C GLY A 61 9.45 3.76 0.55
N ALA A 62 8.81 3.05 1.48
CA ALA A 62 9.36 1.80 2.00
C ALA A 62 9.20 0.58 1.09
N ARG A 63 8.13 0.52 0.28
CA ARG A 63 7.91 -0.59 -0.66
C ARG A 63 8.78 -0.45 -1.88
N ALA A 64 9.34 -1.56 -2.35
CA ALA A 64 9.96 -1.64 -3.66
C ALA A 64 9.05 -1.08 -4.77
N MET A 65 9.66 -0.42 -5.77
CA MET A 65 8.95 0.03 -6.97
C MET A 65 8.30 -1.15 -7.68
N HIS A 66 7.00 -1.10 -7.96
CA HIS A 66 6.37 -2.08 -8.85
C HIS A 66 7.09 -2.13 -10.22
N HIS A 67 6.87 -3.22 -10.96
CA HIS A 67 7.46 -3.39 -12.30
C HIS A 67 7.23 -2.17 -13.22
N ASP A 68 5.98 -1.82 -13.52
CA ASP A 68 5.66 -0.67 -14.40
C ASP A 68 5.98 0.67 -13.71
N GLU A 69 5.91 0.71 -12.37
CA GLU A 69 6.23 1.90 -11.59
C GLU A 69 7.72 2.28 -11.72
N SER A 70 8.61 1.29 -11.72
CA SER A 70 10.05 1.49 -11.90
C SER A 70 10.38 2.10 -13.27
N LEU A 71 9.61 1.75 -14.30
CA LEU A 71 9.68 2.35 -15.63
C LEU A 71 9.28 3.83 -15.59
N HIS A 72 8.15 4.14 -14.96
CA HIS A 72 7.70 5.52 -14.79
C HIS A 72 8.72 6.36 -14.01
N GLY A 73 9.27 5.82 -12.93
CA GLY A 73 10.31 6.45 -12.14
C GLY A 73 11.57 6.73 -12.97
N PHE A 74 12.06 5.74 -13.72
CA PHE A 74 13.29 5.88 -14.49
C PHE A 74 13.19 6.97 -15.57
N PHE A 75 12.11 6.99 -16.34
CA PHE A 75 11.90 8.03 -17.36
C PHE A 75 11.62 9.41 -16.75
N SER A 76 10.96 9.48 -15.59
CA SER A 76 10.83 10.72 -14.81
C SER A 76 12.19 11.27 -14.36
N TYR A 77 13.09 10.38 -13.93
CA TYR A 77 14.47 10.73 -13.59
C TYR A 77 15.27 11.19 -14.83
N GLY A 78 15.02 10.60 -16.00
CA GLY A 78 15.56 11.09 -17.27
C GLY A 78 15.13 12.53 -17.58
N PHE A 79 13.87 12.88 -17.32
CA PHE A 79 13.38 14.26 -17.45
C PHE A 79 14.02 15.19 -16.40
N LYS A 80 14.15 14.76 -15.15
CA LYS A 80 14.86 15.50 -14.09
C LYS A 80 16.29 15.87 -14.51
N LYS A 81 17.04 14.91 -15.07
CA LYS A 81 18.40 15.15 -15.60
C LYS A 81 18.40 16.20 -16.70
N ALA A 82 17.49 16.07 -17.67
CA ALA A 82 17.36 17.03 -18.77
C ALA A 82 17.09 18.45 -18.25
N LEU A 83 16.17 18.59 -17.30
CA LEU A 83 15.82 19.88 -16.70
C LEU A 83 17.01 20.49 -15.95
N GLY A 84 17.78 19.69 -15.21
CA GLY A 84 19.02 20.12 -14.56
C GLY A 84 20.07 20.63 -15.55
N GLN A 85 20.23 19.96 -16.70
CA GLN A 85 21.11 20.41 -17.78
C GLN A 85 20.65 21.76 -18.34
N ILE A 86 19.36 21.91 -18.64
CA ILE A 86 18.78 23.17 -19.17
C ILE A 86 19.01 24.33 -18.20
N VAL A 87 18.71 24.14 -16.91
CA VAL A 87 18.85 25.19 -15.89
C VAL A 87 20.32 25.58 -15.67
N THR A 88 21.26 24.65 -15.89
CA THR A 88 22.71 24.91 -15.80
C THR A 88 23.33 25.38 -17.12
N GLY A 89 22.53 25.62 -18.16
CA GLY A 89 22.99 26.07 -19.48
C GLY A 89 23.67 24.99 -20.33
N GLN A 90 23.54 23.72 -19.96
CA GLN A 90 24.04 22.58 -20.72
C GLN A 90 23.01 22.07 -21.71
N ILE A 91 23.47 21.57 -22.87
CA ILE A 91 22.60 20.91 -23.84
C ILE A 91 22.18 19.54 -23.27
N PRO A 92 20.87 19.23 -23.23
CA PRO A 92 20.40 17.92 -22.81
C PRO A 92 21.09 16.78 -23.55
N ALA A 93 21.55 15.77 -22.83
CA ALA A 93 22.16 14.60 -23.44
C ALA A 93 21.14 13.77 -24.24
N HIS A 94 21.60 12.96 -25.20
CA HIS A 94 20.71 12.24 -26.13
C HIS A 94 19.81 11.19 -25.44
N ASP A 95 20.19 10.74 -24.24
CA ASP A 95 19.54 9.78 -23.34
C ASP A 95 18.48 10.41 -22.41
N THR A 96 18.13 11.68 -22.65
CA THR A 96 17.07 12.38 -21.91
C THR A 96 15.66 11.93 -22.30
N TYR A 97 14.69 12.17 -21.41
CA TYR A 97 13.28 11.79 -21.65
C TYR A 97 12.76 12.38 -22.96
N LYS A 98 12.22 11.50 -23.80
CA LYS A 98 11.50 11.84 -25.02
C LYS A 98 10.21 11.07 -25.01
N HIS A 99 9.09 11.78 -25.07
CA HIS A 99 7.80 11.14 -25.17
C HIS A 99 7.71 10.30 -26.45
N VAL A 100 7.24 9.06 -26.29
CA VAL A 100 6.94 8.12 -27.37
C VAL A 100 5.63 7.40 -27.05
N PRO A 101 4.86 6.94 -28.06
CA PRO A 101 3.48 6.52 -27.85
C PRO A 101 3.25 5.40 -26.83
N PHE A 102 4.19 4.46 -26.67
CA PHE A 102 4.03 3.37 -25.70
C PHE A 102 4.11 3.82 -24.23
N MET A 103 4.60 5.05 -23.99
CA MET A 103 4.82 5.56 -22.64
C MET A 103 3.55 6.08 -21.97
N HIS A 104 2.37 5.98 -22.58
CA HIS A 104 1.19 6.74 -22.16
C HIS A 104 1.45 8.27 -22.26
N GLY A 105 0.64 9.10 -21.59
CA GLY A 105 0.75 10.56 -21.73
C GLY A 105 2.00 11.16 -21.04
N PRO A 106 2.52 12.29 -21.54
CA PRO A 106 3.76 12.90 -21.05
C PRO A 106 3.72 13.39 -19.59
N PHE A 107 2.52 13.71 -19.07
CA PHE A 107 2.34 14.17 -17.69
C PHE A 107 2.82 13.13 -16.66
N GLN A 108 2.67 11.83 -16.97
CA GLN A 108 3.10 10.73 -16.11
C GLN A 108 4.58 10.78 -15.75
N PHE A 109 5.42 11.37 -16.61
CA PHE A 109 6.87 11.45 -16.42
C PHE A 109 7.33 12.85 -16.05
N ILE A 110 6.74 13.86 -16.69
CA ILE A 110 7.10 15.27 -16.46
C ILE A 110 6.71 15.69 -15.04
N GLY A 111 5.52 15.32 -14.57
CA GLY A 111 5.03 15.69 -13.25
C GLY A 111 5.93 15.17 -12.12
N PRO A 112 6.10 13.84 -12.00
CA PRO A 112 7.00 13.26 -11.00
C PRO A 112 8.46 13.67 -11.20
N GLY A 113 8.92 13.80 -12.44
CA GLY A 113 10.28 14.30 -12.72
C GLY A 113 10.51 15.73 -12.23
N PHE A 114 9.50 16.60 -12.30
CA PHE A 114 9.55 17.95 -11.73
C PHE A 114 9.57 17.94 -10.21
N VAL A 115 8.81 17.03 -9.58
CA VAL A 115 8.89 16.81 -8.13
C VAL A 115 10.29 16.36 -7.70
N MET A 116 10.88 15.39 -8.41
CA MET A 116 12.25 14.93 -8.16
C MET A 116 13.30 16.04 -8.37
N PHE A 117 13.03 16.97 -9.28
CA PHE A 117 13.91 18.11 -9.51
C PHE A 117 13.94 19.07 -8.30
N ILE A 118 12.79 19.29 -7.65
CA ILE A 118 12.68 20.17 -6.47
C ILE A 118 13.16 19.47 -5.19
N PHE A 119 12.78 18.20 -4.99
CA PHE A 119 12.94 17.50 -3.71
C PHE A 119 13.99 16.37 -3.72
N GLN A 120 14.83 16.32 -4.76
CA GLN A 120 15.72 15.20 -5.10
C GLN A 120 14.98 13.92 -5.53
N ASP A 121 15.69 13.00 -6.17
CA ASP A 121 15.12 11.71 -6.57
C ASP A 121 15.21 10.67 -5.45
N GLY A 122 14.22 9.78 -5.44
CA GLY A 122 14.05 8.73 -4.45
C GLY A 122 12.66 8.12 -4.58
N GLU A 123 12.44 7.00 -3.88
CA GLU A 123 11.20 6.24 -3.91
C GLU A 123 10.02 7.04 -3.34
N PHE A 124 10.28 7.83 -2.29
CA PHE A 124 9.27 8.72 -1.72
C PHE A 124 8.88 9.85 -2.69
N GLN A 125 9.88 10.52 -3.27
CA GLN A 125 9.68 11.67 -4.15
C GLN A 125 8.99 11.29 -5.46
N SER A 126 9.26 10.10 -6.01
CA SER A 126 8.57 9.63 -7.23
C SER A 126 7.06 9.49 -7.02
N ARG A 127 6.64 9.07 -5.83
CA ARG A 127 5.24 8.79 -5.46
C ARG A 127 4.50 10.00 -4.91
N MET A 128 5.23 11.06 -4.55
CA MET A 128 4.68 12.23 -3.87
C MET A 128 3.57 12.94 -4.66
N LEU A 129 3.68 12.99 -5.99
CA LEU A 129 2.65 13.59 -6.85
C LEU A 129 1.35 12.77 -6.82
N ALA A 130 1.44 11.43 -6.89
CA ALA A 130 0.29 10.53 -6.79
C ALA A 130 -0.42 10.68 -5.45
N ALA A 131 0.35 10.70 -4.36
CA ALA A 131 -0.18 10.88 -3.01
C ALA A 131 -0.85 12.26 -2.85
N GLY A 132 -0.23 13.32 -3.40
CA GLY A 132 -0.76 14.67 -3.37
C GLY A 132 -2.07 14.82 -4.16
N MET A 133 -2.10 14.35 -5.40
CA MET A 133 -3.30 14.42 -6.25
C MET A 133 -4.44 13.54 -5.70
N GLY A 134 -4.12 12.33 -5.22
CA GLY A 134 -5.10 11.46 -4.55
C GLY A 134 -5.67 12.09 -3.27
N THR A 135 -4.85 12.81 -2.50
CA THR A 135 -5.32 13.58 -1.32
C THR A 135 -6.21 14.76 -1.75
N ALA A 136 -5.83 15.48 -2.81
CA ALA A 136 -6.63 16.59 -3.34
C ALA A 136 -8.02 16.13 -3.82
N MET A 137 -8.13 14.93 -4.39
CA MET A 137 -9.42 14.35 -4.79
C MET A 137 -10.41 14.21 -3.62
N VAL A 138 -9.94 14.01 -2.38
CA VAL A 138 -10.82 13.92 -1.20
C VAL A 138 -11.46 15.28 -0.88
N PHE A 139 -10.78 16.38 -1.18
CA PHE A 139 -11.32 17.73 -1.03
C PHE A 139 -12.28 18.12 -2.17
N MET A 140 -12.02 17.68 -3.39
CA MET A 140 -12.74 18.08 -4.60
C MET A 140 -14.29 17.99 -4.53
N PRO A 141 -14.92 16.99 -3.87
CA PRO A 141 -16.38 16.93 -3.69
C PRO A 141 -16.98 18.19 -3.04
N PHE A 142 -16.22 18.91 -2.20
CA PHE A 142 -16.64 20.20 -1.64
C PHE A 142 -17.01 21.22 -2.73
N LEU A 143 -16.34 21.18 -3.88
CA LEU A 143 -16.62 22.07 -5.02
C LEU A 143 -17.97 21.77 -5.70
N LEU A 144 -18.48 20.54 -5.52
CA LEU A 144 -19.79 20.06 -5.96
C LEU A 144 -20.85 20.08 -4.84
N ARG A 145 -20.57 20.67 -3.67
CA ARG A 145 -21.49 20.66 -2.51
C ARG A 145 -22.90 21.18 -2.82
N LYS A 146 -23.04 22.16 -3.73
CA LYS A 146 -24.35 22.70 -4.12
C LYS A 146 -25.21 21.68 -4.88
N GLN A 147 -24.56 20.78 -5.62
CA GLN A 147 -25.18 19.73 -6.41
C GLN A 147 -25.40 18.47 -5.57
N LEU A 148 -24.42 18.11 -4.74
CA LEU A 148 -24.43 16.87 -3.94
C LEU A 148 -25.16 16.99 -2.60
N GLY A 149 -25.30 18.20 -2.05
CA GLY A 149 -25.62 18.39 -0.63
C GLY A 149 -24.36 18.35 0.23
N THR A 150 -24.44 18.88 1.45
CA THR A 150 -23.33 18.91 2.42
C THR A 150 -23.00 17.50 2.88
N ALA A 151 -24.02 16.73 3.28
CA ALA A 151 -23.84 15.34 3.70
C ALA A 151 -23.38 14.47 2.53
N GLY A 152 -23.88 14.73 1.32
CA GLY A 152 -23.51 13.99 0.12
C GLY A 152 -22.06 14.22 -0.28
N ALA A 153 -21.60 15.46 -0.21
CA ALA A 153 -20.21 15.80 -0.54
C ALA A 153 -19.22 15.27 0.51
N LEU A 154 -19.58 15.23 1.80
CA LEU A 154 -18.79 14.57 2.85
C LEU A 154 -18.75 13.04 2.67
N ALA A 155 -19.89 12.42 2.34
CA ALA A 155 -19.95 10.99 2.07
C ALA A 155 -19.12 10.60 0.83
N THR A 156 -19.17 11.39 -0.25
CA THR A 156 -18.29 11.20 -1.41
C THR A 156 -16.81 11.34 -1.02
N ALA A 157 -16.45 12.35 -0.22
CA ALA A 157 -15.09 12.52 0.28
C ALA A 157 -14.62 11.30 1.09
N PHE A 158 -15.48 10.76 1.96
CA PHE A 158 -15.21 9.53 2.71
C PHE A 158 -14.96 8.33 1.78
N PHE A 159 -15.84 8.10 0.79
CA PHE A 159 -15.67 6.99 -0.15
C PHE A 159 -14.39 7.12 -0.99
N ILE A 160 -13.96 8.33 -1.36
CA ILE A 160 -12.68 8.54 -2.05
C ILE A 160 -11.49 8.35 -1.11
N ALA A 161 -11.60 8.81 0.15
CA ALA A 161 -10.51 8.71 1.12
C ALA A 161 -10.16 7.26 1.48
N PHE A 162 -11.20 6.43 1.63
CA PHE A 162 -11.11 5.04 2.09
C PHE A 162 -11.57 4.02 1.04
N SER A 163 -11.56 4.35 -0.25
CA SER A 163 -11.72 3.32 -1.30
C SER A 163 -10.41 2.53 -1.37
N PRO A 164 -10.45 1.18 -1.29
CA PRO A 164 -9.24 0.37 -1.39
C PRO A 164 -8.51 0.62 -2.72
N THR A 165 -9.24 0.73 -3.83
CA THR A 165 -8.67 1.00 -5.14
C THR A 165 -8.03 2.38 -5.22
N LEU A 166 -8.77 3.43 -4.84
CA LEU A 166 -8.31 4.82 -4.97
C LEU A 166 -7.18 5.13 -4.00
N LEU A 167 -7.20 4.55 -2.79
CA LEU A 167 -6.11 4.69 -1.84
C LEU A 167 -4.86 3.98 -2.35
N TYR A 168 -4.98 2.71 -2.76
CA TYR A 168 -3.86 1.90 -3.24
C TYR A 168 -3.12 2.60 -4.39
N TYR A 169 -3.81 2.93 -5.48
CA TYR A 169 -3.17 3.54 -6.66
C TYR A 169 -2.77 5.00 -6.46
N SER A 170 -3.18 5.64 -5.37
CA SER A 170 -2.66 6.96 -4.99
C SER A 170 -1.33 6.92 -4.25
N ARG A 171 -0.82 5.72 -3.92
CA ARG A 171 0.49 5.55 -3.24
C ARG A 171 1.62 5.18 -4.19
N PHE A 172 1.34 5.01 -5.48
CA PHE A 172 2.34 4.58 -6.48
C PHE A 172 2.37 5.55 -7.66
N ILE A 173 3.50 5.69 -8.35
CA ILE A 173 3.61 6.52 -9.57
C ILE A 173 2.87 5.83 -10.74
N ARG A 174 1.54 6.00 -10.75
CA ARG A 174 0.59 5.41 -11.70
C ARG A 174 -0.31 6.49 -12.29
N GLU A 175 -0.53 6.44 -13.58
CA GLU A 175 -1.26 7.43 -14.37
C GLU A 175 -2.77 7.43 -14.10
N ASP A 176 -3.32 6.34 -13.56
CA ASP A 176 -4.75 6.17 -13.31
C ASP A 176 -5.27 7.15 -12.25
N ILE A 177 -4.53 7.38 -11.16
CA ILE A 177 -4.95 8.32 -10.12
C ILE A 177 -4.90 9.77 -10.61
N TYR A 178 -3.93 10.12 -11.44
CA TYR A 178 -3.86 11.42 -12.09
C TYR A 178 -5.08 11.62 -13.00
N THR A 179 -5.40 10.62 -13.81
CA THR A 179 -6.58 10.63 -14.69
C THR A 179 -7.88 10.76 -13.90
N ALA A 180 -7.98 10.10 -12.74
CA ALA A 180 -9.14 10.21 -11.85
C ALA A 180 -9.31 11.63 -11.29
N PHE A 181 -8.21 12.28 -10.88
CA PHE A 181 -8.21 13.68 -10.46
C PHE A 181 -8.70 14.59 -11.60
N TRP A 182 -8.15 14.42 -12.81
CA TRP A 182 -8.57 15.21 -13.97
C TRP A 182 -10.04 15.00 -14.29
N THR A 183 -10.50 13.74 -14.31
CA THR A 183 -11.89 13.37 -14.60
C THR A 183 -12.86 13.96 -13.58
N LEU A 184 -12.57 13.86 -12.28
CA LEU A 184 -13.41 14.47 -11.25
C LEU A 184 -13.49 15.99 -11.42
N GLY A 185 -12.38 16.64 -11.75
CA GLY A 185 -12.35 18.08 -12.06
C GLY A 185 -13.19 18.44 -13.28
N ILE A 186 -13.11 17.68 -14.37
CA ILE A 186 -13.96 17.85 -15.56
C ILE A 186 -15.44 17.80 -15.15
N VAL A 187 -15.84 16.78 -14.39
CA VAL A 187 -17.22 16.65 -13.87
C VAL A 187 -17.61 17.87 -13.04
N ILE A 188 -16.77 18.27 -12.07
CA ILE A 188 -17.01 19.45 -11.23
C ILE A 188 -17.26 20.69 -12.09
N PHE A 189 -16.38 20.99 -13.03
CA PHE A 189 -16.46 22.23 -13.80
C PHE A 189 -17.56 22.22 -14.86
N MET A 190 -17.86 21.07 -15.48
CA MET A 190 -19.05 20.91 -16.33
C MET A 190 -20.33 21.27 -15.56
N TRP A 191 -20.54 20.69 -14.37
CA TRP A 191 -21.73 20.94 -13.56
C TRP A 191 -21.76 22.34 -12.95
N ARG A 192 -20.60 22.93 -12.65
CA ARG A 192 -20.50 24.34 -12.25
C ARG A 192 -20.83 25.29 -13.40
N TYR A 193 -20.43 24.96 -14.62
CA TYR A 193 -20.81 25.73 -15.81
C TYR A 193 -22.32 25.63 -16.05
N MET A 194 -22.88 24.42 -16.07
CA MET A 194 -24.33 24.22 -16.24
C MET A 194 -25.15 24.99 -15.20
N ALA A 195 -24.67 25.10 -13.97
CA ALA A 195 -25.37 25.80 -12.90
C ALA A 195 -25.21 27.33 -12.92
N THR A 196 -24.10 27.87 -13.46
CA THR A 196 -23.75 29.30 -13.29
C THR A 196 -23.53 30.07 -14.59
N ARG A 197 -23.34 29.36 -15.71
CA ARG A 197 -23.02 29.91 -17.04
C ARG A 197 -21.75 30.77 -17.08
N GLN A 198 -20.87 30.64 -16.08
CA GLN A 198 -19.63 31.43 -16.01
C GLN A 198 -18.54 30.80 -16.88
N ASN A 199 -18.02 31.56 -17.86
CA ASN A 199 -17.02 31.09 -18.83
C ASN A 199 -15.74 30.50 -18.18
N ARG A 200 -15.36 30.95 -16.98
CA ARG A 200 -14.20 30.39 -16.25
C ARG A 200 -14.29 28.87 -16.07
N PHE A 201 -15.50 28.33 -15.92
CA PHE A 201 -15.69 26.89 -15.79
C PHE A 201 -15.52 26.16 -17.12
N LEU A 202 -15.84 26.78 -18.27
CA LEU A 202 -15.48 26.22 -19.58
C LEU A 202 -13.95 26.15 -19.76
N PHE A 203 -13.24 27.22 -19.35
CA PHE A 203 -11.78 27.27 -19.44
C PHE A 203 -11.13 26.21 -18.54
N LEU A 204 -11.65 26.05 -17.32
CA LEU A 204 -11.20 25.00 -16.40
C LEU A 204 -11.52 23.59 -16.92
N THR A 205 -12.69 23.36 -17.51
CA THR A 205 -13.03 22.10 -18.18
C THR A 205 -12.03 21.80 -19.30
N ALA A 206 -11.70 22.78 -20.16
CA ALA A 206 -10.72 22.60 -21.22
C ALA A 206 -9.31 22.32 -20.69
N GLY A 207 -8.86 23.03 -19.65
CA GLY A 207 -7.55 22.79 -19.03
C GLY A 207 -7.44 21.42 -18.36
N PHE A 208 -8.48 20.98 -17.64
CA PHE A 208 -8.51 19.64 -17.03
C PHE A 208 -8.60 18.54 -18.09
N LEU A 209 -9.30 18.80 -19.20
CA LEU A 209 -9.33 17.88 -20.34
C LEU A 209 -7.94 17.72 -20.96
N ALA A 210 -7.17 18.81 -21.11
CA ALA A 210 -5.77 18.71 -21.54
C ALA A 210 -4.92 17.92 -20.55
N GLY A 211 -5.03 18.18 -19.24
CA GLY A 211 -4.34 17.38 -18.22
C GLY A 211 -4.64 15.88 -18.34
N SER A 212 -5.91 15.52 -18.56
CA SER A 212 -6.35 14.14 -18.75
C SER A 212 -5.73 13.51 -20.01
N PHE A 213 -5.81 14.17 -21.16
CA PHE A 213 -5.22 13.68 -22.42
C PHE A 213 -3.70 13.57 -22.35
N MET A 214 -3.03 14.46 -21.61
CA MET A 214 -1.59 14.38 -21.38
C MET A 214 -1.22 13.31 -20.34
N THR A 215 -2.18 12.60 -19.76
CA THR A 215 -1.94 11.57 -18.74
C THR A 215 -2.16 10.17 -19.27
N LYS A 216 -3.37 9.86 -19.79
CA LYS A 216 -3.74 8.49 -20.19
C LYS A 216 -4.79 8.46 -21.30
N GLU A 217 -4.70 7.45 -22.16
CA GLU A 217 -5.59 7.21 -23.30
C GLU A 217 -7.02 6.83 -22.91
N THR A 218 -7.27 6.37 -21.68
CA THR A 218 -8.65 6.16 -21.18
C THR A 218 -9.49 7.44 -21.27
N THR A 219 -8.84 8.61 -21.32
CA THR A 219 -9.48 9.90 -21.59
C THR A 219 -10.29 9.91 -22.89
N PHE A 220 -9.88 9.19 -23.94
CA PHE A 220 -10.64 9.10 -25.20
C PHE A 220 -12.06 8.56 -24.97
N MET A 221 -12.19 7.54 -24.11
CA MET A 221 -13.48 6.96 -23.76
C MET A 221 -14.28 7.89 -22.84
N THR A 222 -13.63 8.47 -21.81
CA THR A 222 -14.28 9.36 -20.85
C THR A 222 -14.84 10.62 -21.50
N ALA A 223 -14.05 11.27 -22.34
CA ALA A 223 -14.46 12.49 -23.06
C ALA A 223 -15.62 12.19 -24.02
N ALA A 224 -15.55 11.09 -24.77
CA ALA A 224 -16.64 10.65 -25.64
C ALA A 224 -17.93 10.36 -24.85
N ALA A 225 -17.84 9.64 -23.73
CA ALA A 225 -18.98 9.35 -22.87
C ALA A 225 -19.64 10.64 -22.34
N PHE A 226 -18.84 11.60 -21.87
CA PHE A 226 -19.38 12.88 -21.38
C PHE A 226 -20.02 13.70 -22.51
N ILE A 227 -19.44 13.73 -23.70
CA ILE A 227 -20.03 14.40 -24.86
C ILE A 227 -21.35 13.72 -25.25
N ILE A 228 -21.41 12.38 -25.32
CA ILE A 228 -22.64 11.62 -25.61
C ILE A 228 -23.75 11.95 -24.61
N PHE A 229 -23.42 12.10 -23.33
CA PHE A 229 -24.43 12.46 -22.34
C PHE A 229 -24.89 13.92 -22.47
N MET A 230 -23.98 14.86 -22.74
CA MET A 230 -24.35 16.25 -22.99
C MET A 230 -25.22 16.35 -24.25
N ASP A 231 -24.91 15.56 -25.28
CA ASP A 231 -25.69 15.43 -26.51
C ASP A 231 -27.09 14.89 -26.26
N PHE A 232 -27.23 13.84 -25.44
CA PHE A 232 -28.53 13.39 -24.97
C PHE A 232 -29.33 14.50 -24.27
N LEU A 233 -28.71 15.24 -23.33
CA LEU A 233 -29.40 16.34 -22.65
C LEU A 233 -29.81 17.44 -23.62
N PHE A 234 -28.99 17.71 -24.63
CA PHE A 234 -29.30 18.70 -25.64
C PHE A 234 -30.43 18.24 -26.59
N ALA A 235 -30.44 16.97 -26.99
CA ALA A 235 -31.54 16.36 -27.74
C ALA A 235 -32.87 16.46 -26.97
N VAL A 236 -32.86 16.17 -25.67
CA VAL A 236 -34.02 16.36 -24.79
C VAL A 236 -34.44 17.83 -24.73
N HIS A 237 -33.49 18.76 -24.61
CA HIS A 237 -33.79 20.19 -24.59
C HIS A 237 -34.48 20.67 -25.88
N ILE A 238 -34.00 20.21 -27.04
CA ILE A 238 -34.62 20.51 -28.33
C ILE A 238 -36.02 19.87 -28.40
N ALA A 239 -36.16 18.60 -28.00
CA ALA A 239 -37.44 17.91 -27.99
C ALA A 239 -38.47 18.62 -27.10
N ASP A 240 -38.07 19.09 -25.92
CA ASP A 240 -38.91 19.87 -25.00
C ASP A 240 -39.42 21.16 -25.66
N LYS A 241 -38.55 21.87 -26.38
CA LYS A 241 -38.92 23.08 -27.14
C LYS A 241 -39.86 22.80 -28.30
N ILE A 242 -39.61 21.75 -29.08
CA ILE A 242 -40.50 21.33 -30.17
C ILE A 242 -41.87 20.93 -29.61
N ARG A 243 -41.89 20.14 -28.51
CA ARG A 243 -43.12 19.73 -27.84
C ARG A 243 -43.91 20.93 -27.32
N ALA A 244 -43.25 21.95 -26.77
CA ALA A 244 -43.92 23.18 -26.33
C ALA A 244 -44.67 23.90 -27.46
N THR A 245 -44.18 23.79 -28.70
CA THR A 245 -44.85 24.34 -29.90
C THR A 245 -45.87 23.41 -30.56
N SER A 246 -45.99 22.16 -30.09
CA SER A 246 -46.83 21.11 -30.67
C SER A 246 -47.80 20.52 -29.64
N PRO A 247 -48.99 21.13 -29.44
CA PRO A 247 -49.91 20.77 -28.36
C PRO A 247 -50.38 19.31 -28.40
N ASP A 248 -50.47 18.71 -29.59
CA ASP A 248 -51.02 17.37 -29.81
C ASP A 248 -49.96 16.24 -29.78
N MET A 249 -48.71 16.55 -29.39
CA MET A 249 -47.64 15.55 -29.38
C MET A 249 -47.84 14.51 -28.26
N SER A 250 -48.08 13.26 -28.65
CA SER A 250 -48.17 12.13 -27.71
C SER A 250 -46.81 11.81 -27.07
N ASP A 251 -46.83 11.17 -25.90
CA ASP A 251 -45.61 10.75 -25.19
C ASP A 251 -44.76 9.76 -26.01
N ALA A 252 -45.40 8.90 -26.82
CA ALA A 252 -44.72 7.98 -27.71
C ALA A 252 -44.00 8.71 -28.85
N MET A 253 -44.65 9.73 -29.43
CA MET A 253 -44.05 10.56 -30.47
C MET A 253 -42.92 11.44 -29.91
N TYR A 254 -43.06 11.92 -28.67
CA TYR A 254 -41.99 12.63 -27.97
C TYR A 254 -40.77 11.72 -27.72
N ALA A 255 -40.98 10.50 -27.21
CA ALA A 255 -39.89 9.55 -26.99
C ALA A 255 -39.18 9.19 -28.30
N LEU A 256 -39.93 8.96 -29.39
CA LEU A 256 -39.36 8.73 -30.72
C LEU A 256 -38.57 9.95 -31.22
N LEU A 257 -39.09 11.17 -31.00
CA LEU A 257 -38.41 12.41 -31.36
C LEU A 257 -37.07 12.53 -30.64
N VAL A 258 -37.00 12.25 -29.33
CA VAL A 258 -35.74 12.27 -28.58
C VAL A 258 -34.73 11.28 -29.19
N VAL A 259 -35.16 10.05 -29.48
CA VAL A 259 -34.28 9.03 -30.10
C VAL A 259 -33.74 9.48 -31.46
N ILE A 260 -34.59 10.09 -32.29
CA ILE A 260 -34.19 10.65 -33.59
C ILE A 260 -33.25 11.85 -33.41
N LEU A 261 -33.47 12.67 -32.39
CA LEU A 261 -32.68 13.87 -32.13
C LEU A 261 -31.30 13.57 -31.57
N ILE A 262 -31.07 12.46 -30.85
CA ILE A 262 -29.74 12.12 -30.32
C ILE A 262 -28.65 12.23 -31.41
N PRO A 263 -28.69 11.49 -32.53
CA PRO A 263 -27.66 11.63 -33.55
C PRO A 263 -27.65 13.00 -34.26
N ALA A 264 -28.77 13.75 -34.24
CA ALA A 264 -28.88 15.05 -34.89
C ALA A 264 -28.40 16.22 -34.01
N ALA A 265 -28.53 16.12 -32.69
CA ALA A 265 -28.25 17.18 -31.73
C ALA A 265 -26.79 17.62 -31.78
N LEU A 266 -25.86 16.67 -31.94
CA LEU A 266 -24.44 16.96 -32.12
C LEU A 266 -24.20 17.84 -33.35
N PHE A 267 -24.82 17.52 -34.50
CA PHE A 267 -24.72 18.33 -35.71
C PHE A 267 -25.38 19.69 -35.56
N ILE A 268 -26.52 19.77 -34.86
CA ILE A 268 -27.20 21.04 -34.55
C ILE A 268 -26.29 21.93 -33.68
N ALA A 269 -25.58 21.37 -32.70
CA ALA A 269 -24.63 22.12 -31.87
C ALA A 269 -23.45 22.65 -32.70
N ILE A 270 -22.92 21.82 -33.61
CA ILE A 270 -21.80 22.19 -34.50
C ILE A 270 -22.23 23.28 -35.50
N LEU A 271 -23.41 23.13 -36.10
CA LEU A 271 -23.92 24.04 -37.11
C LEU A 271 -24.64 25.26 -36.52
N TRP A 272 -24.66 25.40 -35.19
CA TRP A 272 -25.42 26.41 -34.47
C TRP A 272 -25.33 27.83 -35.07
N PRO A 273 -24.14 28.34 -35.45
CA PRO A 273 -24.03 29.68 -36.04
C PRO A 273 -24.72 29.81 -37.41
N PHE A 274 -24.88 28.72 -38.15
CA PHE A 274 -25.34 28.69 -39.54
C PHE A 274 -26.85 28.39 -39.69
N ILE A 275 -27.52 27.98 -38.62
CA ILE A 275 -28.94 27.57 -38.64
C ILE A 275 -29.86 28.57 -37.92
N ALA A 276 -29.58 29.88 -38.02
CA ALA A 276 -30.31 30.93 -37.31
C ALA A 276 -31.82 30.89 -37.54
N ASP A 277 -32.28 30.78 -38.79
CA ASP A 277 -33.71 30.76 -39.12
C ASP A 277 -34.44 29.57 -38.49
N TRP A 278 -33.81 28.40 -38.44
CA TRP A 278 -34.38 27.21 -37.80
C TRP A 278 -34.42 27.38 -36.28
N ARG A 279 -33.37 27.95 -35.69
CA ARG A 279 -33.29 28.20 -34.23
C ARG A 279 -34.39 29.15 -33.77
N SER A 280 -34.59 30.26 -34.46
CA SER A 280 -35.61 31.24 -34.08
C SER A 280 -37.04 30.68 -34.22
N ARG A 281 -37.30 29.72 -35.13
CA ARG A 281 -38.61 29.05 -35.22
C ARG A 281 -39.00 28.26 -33.97
N TYR A 282 -38.02 27.77 -33.20
CA TYR A 282 -38.24 26.93 -32.02
C TYR A 282 -37.78 27.62 -30.71
N GLU A 283 -37.61 28.95 -30.73
CA GLU A 283 -37.12 29.74 -29.58
C GLU A 283 -35.77 29.25 -29.02
N LEU A 284 -34.86 28.85 -29.92
CA LEU A 284 -33.51 28.38 -29.63
C LEU A 284 -32.46 29.47 -29.96
N ASP A 285 -32.78 30.73 -29.72
CA ASP A 285 -31.87 31.84 -30.05
C ASP A 285 -30.60 31.83 -29.18
N GLU A 286 -30.75 31.50 -27.90
CA GLU A 286 -29.64 31.30 -26.96
C GLU A 286 -29.24 29.82 -26.89
N MET A 287 -27.94 29.56 -27.03
CA MET A 287 -27.39 28.21 -26.96
C MET A 287 -27.44 27.68 -25.52
N PRO A 288 -28.04 26.51 -25.27
CA PRO A 288 -28.10 25.94 -23.93
C PRO A 288 -26.71 25.50 -23.44
N PRO A 289 -26.48 25.42 -22.12
CA PRO A 289 -25.17 25.10 -21.55
C PRO A 289 -24.61 23.73 -21.96
N GLU A 290 -25.48 22.76 -22.18
CA GLU A 290 -25.09 21.43 -22.64
C GLU A 290 -24.47 21.50 -24.04
N ALA A 291 -25.04 22.30 -24.93
CA ALA A 291 -24.52 22.49 -26.29
C ALA A 291 -23.21 23.30 -26.30
N ASP A 292 -23.06 24.30 -25.43
CA ASP A 292 -21.78 24.99 -25.25
C ASP A 292 -20.66 24.04 -24.80
N LEU A 293 -20.97 23.09 -23.90
CA LEU A 293 -20.01 22.07 -23.45
C LEU A 293 -19.66 21.09 -24.58
N ILE A 294 -20.63 20.68 -25.41
CA ILE A 294 -20.40 19.87 -26.61
C ILE A 294 -19.42 20.59 -27.55
N VAL A 295 -19.67 21.87 -27.85
CA VAL A 295 -18.80 22.65 -28.74
C VAL A 295 -17.40 22.76 -28.14
N VAL A 296 -17.25 23.16 -26.88
CA VAL A 296 -15.92 23.33 -26.27
C VAL A 296 -15.19 22.00 -26.15
N MET A 297 -15.77 20.99 -25.49
CA MET A 297 -15.10 19.70 -25.28
C MET A 297 -14.85 18.98 -26.59
N GLY A 298 -15.83 18.98 -27.50
CA GLY A 298 -15.72 18.36 -28.81
C GLY A 298 -14.63 19.00 -29.65
N THR A 299 -14.66 20.32 -29.85
CA THR A 299 -13.69 20.98 -30.75
C THR A 299 -12.26 20.99 -30.20
N VAL A 300 -12.04 21.24 -28.90
CA VAL A 300 -10.65 21.28 -28.38
C VAL A 300 -10.00 19.90 -28.36
N SER A 301 -10.78 18.83 -28.20
CA SER A 301 -10.29 17.45 -28.20
C SER A 301 -10.31 16.78 -29.57
N LEU A 302 -11.07 17.29 -30.54
CA LEU A 302 -11.24 16.68 -31.87
C LEU A 302 -9.91 16.27 -32.55
N PRO A 303 -8.85 17.10 -32.55
CA PRO A 303 -7.58 16.69 -33.15
C PRO A 303 -6.91 15.49 -32.48
N MET A 304 -7.16 15.25 -31.18
CA MET A 304 -6.64 14.07 -30.48
C MET A 304 -7.27 12.77 -31.02
N TYR A 305 -8.45 12.83 -31.63
CA TYR A 305 -9.13 11.67 -32.22
C TYR A 305 -8.68 11.35 -33.65
N ALA A 306 -7.64 12.00 -34.18
CA ALA A 306 -7.23 11.89 -35.57
C ALA A 306 -6.94 10.44 -36.02
N ALA A 307 -6.28 9.64 -35.17
CA ALA A 307 -5.98 8.24 -35.49
C ALA A 307 -7.24 7.36 -35.57
N GLY A 308 -8.37 7.80 -34.98
CA GLY A 308 -9.65 7.10 -35.09
C GLY A 308 -10.18 6.99 -36.52
N MET A 309 -9.70 7.83 -37.45
CA MET A 309 -10.01 7.72 -38.89
C MET A 309 -9.67 6.35 -39.47
N GLN A 310 -8.68 5.66 -38.90
CA GLN A 310 -8.27 4.32 -39.31
C GLN A 310 -9.39 3.28 -39.14
N LEU A 311 -10.35 3.49 -38.23
CA LEU A 311 -11.46 2.57 -37.99
C LEU A 311 -12.45 2.52 -39.17
N PHE A 312 -12.46 3.55 -40.02
CA PHE A 312 -13.44 3.68 -41.12
C PHE A 312 -12.98 3.07 -42.45
N HIS A 313 -11.77 2.49 -42.53
CA HIS A 313 -11.25 1.76 -43.71
C HIS A 313 -11.45 2.51 -45.06
N ILE A 314 -11.10 3.79 -45.09
CA ILE A 314 -11.35 4.67 -46.25
C ILE A 314 -10.27 4.44 -47.33
N GLY A 315 -10.54 3.50 -48.24
CA GLY A 315 -9.62 3.04 -49.30
C GLY A 315 -8.99 4.13 -50.20
N PRO A 316 -9.70 5.17 -50.66
CA PRO A 316 -9.12 6.22 -51.51
C PRO A 316 -8.06 7.11 -50.84
N ILE A 317 -7.97 7.10 -49.51
CA ILE A 317 -7.03 7.91 -48.72
C ILE A 317 -5.92 7.03 -48.13
N GLY A 318 -5.85 5.75 -48.51
CA GLY A 318 -4.76 4.83 -48.14
C GLY A 318 -5.00 3.98 -46.88
N PHE A 319 -6.17 4.04 -46.24
CA PHE A 319 -6.48 3.27 -45.03
C PHE A 319 -6.95 1.84 -45.37
N GLY A 320 -6.00 0.93 -45.61
CA GLY A 320 -6.28 -0.51 -45.81
C GLY A 320 -6.36 -1.31 -44.50
N PRO A 321 -6.93 -2.53 -44.50
CA PRO A 321 -7.05 -3.38 -43.30
C PRO A 321 -5.71 -3.78 -42.66
N GLU A 322 -4.59 -3.66 -43.40
CA GLU A 322 -3.21 -3.97 -42.97
C GLU A 322 -2.59 -2.91 -42.02
N TRP A 323 -3.28 -1.80 -41.75
CA TRP A 323 -2.72 -0.64 -41.03
C TRP A 323 -2.80 -0.75 -39.50
N ARG A 324 -3.75 -1.52 -38.98
CA ARG A 324 -4.13 -1.58 -37.55
C ARG A 324 -3.04 -2.06 -36.59
N ASN A 325 -1.89 -2.53 -37.10
CA ASN A 325 -0.86 -3.27 -36.35
C ASN A 325 0.58 -2.71 -36.46
N ARG A 326 0.78 -1.49 -36.98
CA ARG A 326 2.14 -1.01 -37.32
C ARG A 326 2.86 -0.24 -36.20
N ALA A 327 2.13 0.47 -35.33
CA ALA A 327 2.71 1.23 -34.23
C ALA A 327 3.47 0.37 -33.20
N GLY A 328 3.02 -0.87 -32.97
CA GLY A 328 3.64 -1.80 -32.02
C GLY A 328 4.92 -2.49 -32.50
N ASN A 329 5.20 -2.50 -33.81
CA ASN A 329 6.29 -3.29 -34.40
C ASN A 329 7.60 -2.52 -34.55
N ASN A 330 7.59 -1.19 -34.50
CA ASN A 330 8.73 -0.43 -35.01
C ASN A 330 9.79 -0.04 -33.99
N GLY A 331 9.60 -0.21 -32.67
CA GLY A 331 10.61 0.11 -31.64
C GLY A 331 11.03 1.60 -31.55
N ASP A 332 10.85 2.34 -32.64
CA ASP A 332 11.20 3.71 -32.90
C ASP A 332 9.91 4.49 -33.19
N SER A 333 9.85 5.64 -32.55
CA SER A 333 8.77 6.60 -32.42
C SER A 333 8.34 7.31 -33.71
N HIS A 334 8.00 6.56 -34.74
CA HIS A 334 7.55 7.13 -36.00
C HIS A 334 6.18 6.58 -36.38
N ILE A 335 5.27 7.50 -36.72
CA ILE A 335 4.21 7.23 -37.69
C ILE A 335 4.91 6.47 -38.81
N ALA A 336 4.46 5.26 -39.15
CA ALA A 336 5.18 4.50 -40.17
C ALA A 336 5.35 5.39 -41.41
N SER A 337 6.51 5.35 -42.08
CA SER A 337 6.85 6.33 -43.12
C SER A 337 5.79 6.43 -44.24
N GLN A 338 5.03 5.35 -44.44
CA GLN A 338 3.90 5.24 -45.37
C GLN A 338 2.61 5.94 -44.88
N GLU A 339 2.50 6.26 -43.60
CA GLU A 339 1.33 6.79 -42.90
C GLU A 339 1.45 8.27 -42.55
N THR A 340 2.67 8.81 -42.60
CA THR A 340 3.00 10.16 -42.13
C THR A 340 2.16 11.23 -42.83
N THR A 341 2.00 11.13 -44.15
CA THR A 341 1.19 12.09 -44.93
C THR A 341 -0.28 12.06 -44.52
N ALA A 342 -0.89 10.87 -44.40
CA ALA A 342 -2.30 10.73 -44.03
C ALA A 342 -2.55 11.21 -42.59
N ALA A 343 -1.64 10.86 -41.67
CA ALA A 343 -1.69 11.31 -40.28
C ALA A 343 -1.60 12.83 -40.16
N VAL A 344 -0.61 13.46 -40.80
CA VAL A 344 -0.40 14.91 -40.79
C VAL A 344 -1.60 15.64 -41.40
N LEU A 345 -2.08 15.21 -42.57
CA LEU A 345 -3.25 15.81 -43.22
C LEU A 345 -4.51 15.69 -42.36
N SER A 346 -4.74 14.53 -41.74
CA SER A 346 -5.91 14.30 -40.88
C SER A 346 -5.87 15.19 -39.63
N VAL A 347 -4.72 15.28 -38.96
CA VAL A 347 -4.54 16.13 -37.78
C VAL A 347 -4.79 17.60 -38.13
N PHE A 348 -4.16 18.13 -39.19
CA PHE A 348 -4.35 19.53 -39.59
C PHE A 348 -5.77 19.81 -40.08
N ALA A 349 -6.40 18.87 -40.79
CA ALA A 349 -7.81 18.99 -41.19
C ALA A 349 -8.73 19.09 -39.97
N LEU A 350 -8.55 18.22 -38.96
CA LEU A 350 -9.35 18.25 -37.74
C LEU A 350 -9.08 19.50 -36.89
N ILE A 351 -7.84 20.01 -36.85
CA ILE A 351 -7.53 21.31 -36.24
C ILE A 351 -8.29 22.43 -36.97
N GLY A 352 -8.26 22.44 -38.31
CA GLY A 352 -8.97 23.43 -39.12
C GLY A 352 -10.49 23.39 -38.92
N ILE A 353 -11.08 22.19 -38.87
CA ILE A 353 -12.51 21.99 -38.61
C ILE A 353 -12.86 22.49 -37.20
N ALA A 354 -12.10 22.07 -36.18
CA ALA A 354 -12.28 22.51 -34.79
C ALA A 354 -12.21 24.03 -34.66
N ALA A 355 -11.21 24.67 -35.29
CA ALA A 355 -11.05 26.11 -35.28
C ALA A 355 -12.19 26.84 -36.00
N THR A 356 -12.64 26.32 -37.14
CA THR A 356 -13.76 26.90 -37.89
C THR A 356 -15.04 26.89 -37.07
N ILE A 357 -15.38 25.75 -36.46
CA ILE A 357 -16.58 25.60 -35.63
C ILE A 357 -16.48 26.51 -34.39
N GLY A 358 -15.36 26.47 -33.69
CA GLY A 358 -15.16 27.20 -32.45
C GLY A 358 -15.15 28.73 -32.62
N LEU A 359 -14.45 29.22 -33.66
CA LEU A 359 -14.40 30.65 -33.99
C LEU A 359 -15.72 31.18 -34.53
N ALA A 360 -16.52 30.35 -35.20
CA ALA A 360 -17.87 30.72 -35.66
C ALA A 360 -18.89 30.81 -34.51
N TRP A 361 -18.72 30.06 -33.42
CA TRP A 361 -19.64 30.06 -32.27
C TRP A 361 -19.43 31.25 -31.33
N ARG A 362 -18.30 31.31 -30.61
CA ARG A 362 -17.97 32.39 -29.65
C ARG A 362 -16.46 32.63 -29.67
N PRO A 363 -15.94 33.43 -30.62
CA PRO A 363 -14.51 33.43 -30.95
C PRO A 363 -13.59 33.74 -29.77
N LYS A 364 -13.92 34.74 -28.95
CA LYS A 364 -13.11 35.09 -27.78
C LYS A 364 -13.10 34.00 -26.70
N VAL A 365 -14.26 33.40 -26.43
CA VAL A 365 -14.39 32.36 -25.39
C VAL A 365 -13.73 31.08 -25.85
N TRP A 366 -13.98 30.68 -27.10
CA TRP A 366 -13.36 29.50 -27.68
C TRP A 366 -11.85 29.64 -27.78
N ALA A 367 -11.31 30.79 -28.21
CA ALA A 367 -9.86 31.01 -28.28
C ALA A 367 -9.18 30.83 -26.91
N ILE A 368 -9.80 31.34 -25.82
CA ILE A 368 -9.28 31.15 -24.46
C ILE A 368 -9.38 29.68 -24.03
N ALA A 369 -10.50 29.00 -24.30
CA ALA A 369 -10.65 27.58 -23.98
C ALA A 369 -9.66 26.71 -24.75
N ALA A 370 -9.47 26.97 -26.05
CA ALA A 370 -8.49 26.32 -26.89
C ALA A 370 -7.06 26.58 -26.39
N ALA A 371 -6.74 27.80 -25.94
CA ALA A 371 -5.45 28.10 -25.33
C ALA A 371 -5.25 27.34 -24.00
N CYS A 372 -6.27 27.26 -23.15
CA CYS A 372 -6.23 26.48 -21.90
C CYS A 372 -5.98 24.99 -22.16
N PHE A 373 -6.42 24.47 -23.31
CA PHE A 373 -6.16 23.08 -23.71
C PHE A 373 -4.79 22.92 -24.39
N TRP A 374 -4.58 23.62 -25.49
CA TRP A 374 -3.46 23.39 -26.41
C TRP A 374 -2.14 23.97 -25.92
N VAL A 375 -2.11 25.04 -25.11
CA VAL A 375 -0.83 25.56 -24.59
C VAL A 375 -0.19 24.54 -23.63
N PRO A 376 -0.86 24.03 -22.59
CA PRO A 376 -0.30 22.98 -21.75
C PRO A 376 -0.02 21.69 -22.53
N ALA A 377 -0.93 21.27 -23.40
CA ALA A 377 -0.75 20.03 -24.19
C ALA A 377 0.49 20.12 -25.09
N PHE A 378 0.67 21.24 -25.80
CA PHE A 378 1.83 21.46 -26.66
C PHE A 378 3.13 21.49 -25.85
N LEU A 379 3.17 22.22 -24.73
CA LEU A 379 4.36 22.28 -23.87
C LEU A 379 4.74 20.90 -23.33
N LEU A 380 3.78 20.14 -22.80
CA LEU A 380 4.03 18.80 -22.25
C LEU A 380 4.43 17.82 -23.35
N SER A 381 3.70 17.79 -24.46
CA SER A 381 4.00 16.89 -25.59
C SER A 381 5.38 17.14 -26.20
N THR A 382 5.82 18.40 -26.24
CA THR A 382 7.13 18.76 -26.80
C THR A 382 8.24 18.73 -25.76
N THR A 383 7.95 18.30 -24.52
CA THR A 383 8.90 18.32 -23.40
C THR A 383 9.52 19.72 -23.25
N PHE A 384 8.68 20.75 -23.20
CA PHE A 384 9.07 22.16 -23.19
C PHE A 384 10.00 22.54 -24.36
N PHE A 385 9.58 22.23 -25.59
CA PHE A 385 10.28 22.52 -26.85
C PHE A 385 11.57 21.71 -27.11
N THR A 386 11.96 20.80 -26.22
CA THR A 386 13.16 19.97 -26.42
C THR A 386 12.95 18.78 -27.36
N ASN A 387 11.69 18.38 -27.57
CA ASN A 387 11.29 17.29 -28.46
C ASN A 387 10.05 17.67 -29.30
N LEU A 388 10.23 18.51 -30.33
CA LEU A 388 9.13 18.92 -31.21
C LEU A 388 8.34 17.74 -31.84
N PRO A 389 8.98 16.63 -32.30
CA PRO A 389 8.26 15.45 -32.78
C PRO A 389 7.27 14.85 -31.76
N GLY A 390 7.51 15.10 -30.47
CA GLY A 390 6.65 14.68 -29.38
C GLY A 390 5.18 15.13 -29.54
N PHE A 391 4.93 16.27 -30.19
CA PHE A 391 3.57 16.71 -30.50
C PHE A 391 2.76 15.68 -31.30
N PHE A 392 3.31 15.17 -32.41
CA PHE A 392 2.63 14.15 -33.22
C PHE A 392 2.57 12.79 -32.53
N SER A 393 3.57 12.47 -31.70
CA SER A 393 3.52 11.24 -30.90
C SER A 393 2.35 11.21 -29.90
N VAL A 394 1.89 12.38 -29.44
CA VAL A 394 0.72 12.51 -28.56
C VAL A 394 -0.58 12.61 -29.36
N VAL A 395 -0.65 13.53 -30.33
CA VAL A 395 -1.91 13.83 -31.04
C VAL A 395 -2.35 12.69 -31.98
N TRP A 396 -1.40 11.98 -32.59
CA TRP A 396 -1.68 10.80 -33.41
C TRP A 396 -1.28 9.52 -32.69
N GLY A 397 -0.02 9.45 -32.24
CA GLY A 397 0.59 8.22 -31.76
C GLY A 397 -0.11 7.59 -30.55
N SER A 398 -0.58 8.38 -29.57
CA SER A 398 -1.23 7.84 -28.37
C SER A 398 -2.51 7.06 -28.70
N MET A 399 -3.39 7.62 -29.54
CA MET A 399 -4.62 6.92 -29.93
C MET A 399 -4.32 5.73 -30.84
N ASP A 400 -3.38 5.87 -31.77
CA ASP A 400 -2.94 4.80 -32.67
C ASP A 400 -2.38 3.59 -31.89
N TYR A 401 -1.49 3.86 -30.92
CA TYR A 401 -0.98 2.87 -29.99
C TYR A 401 -2.11 2.23 -29.19
N TRP A 402 -3.00 3.02 -28.59
CA TRP A 402 -4.11 2.50 -27.79
C TRP A 402 -5.07 1.60 -28.57
N ILE A 403 -5.35 1.92 -29.84
CA ILE A 403 -6.11 1.06 -30.75
C ILE A 403 -5.38 -0.26 -30.98
N SER A 404 -4.07 -0.23 -31.27
CA SER A 404 -3.30 -1.45 -31.51
C SER A 404 -3.23 -2.36 -30.27
N GLN A 405 -3.23 -1.79 -29.06
CA GLN A 405 -3.20 -2.56 -27.81
C GLN A 405 -4.50 -3.33 -27.56
N GLN A 406 -5.63 -2.93 -28.17
CA GLN A 406 -6.89 -3.65 -27.99
C GLN A 406 -6.84 -5.07 -28.58
N ASP A 407 -6.05 -5.29 -29.62
CA ASP A 407 -5.94 -6.58 -30.30
C ASP A 407 -4.95 -7.54 -29.57
N VAL A 408 -4.02 -7.01 -28.76
CA VAL A 408 -3.03 -7.80 -27.98
C VAL A 408 -3.65 -8.42 -26.72
N ARG A 409 -4.77 -7.87 -26.20
CA ARG A 409 -5.41 -8.27 -24.93
C ARG A 409 -4.38 -8.39 -23.80
N ARG A 410 -3.68 -7.29 -23.49
CA ARG A 410 -2.61 -7.26 -22.47
C ARG A 410 -3.10 -7.87 -21.15
N GLY A 411 -2.30 -8.77 -20.57
CA GLY A 411 -2.66 -9.52 -19.35
C GLY A 411 -3.71 -10.61 -19.57
N ASN A 412 -4.27 -10.76 -20.77
CA ASN A 412 -5.22 -11.80 -21.18
C ASN A 412 -6.32 -12.09 -20.13
N GLN A 413 -6.83 -11.03 -19.52
CA GLN A 413 -7.84 -11.12 -18.47
C GLN A 413 -9.20 -11.46 -19.07
N PRO A 414 -10.05 -12.20 -18.33
CA PRO A 414 -11.35 -12.61 -18.82
C PRO A 414 -12.32 -11.44 -18.91
N ASP A 415 -13.36 -11.63 -19.71
CA ASP A 415 -14.45 -10.66 -19.88
C ASP A 415 -15.16 -10.29 -18.57
N TYR A 416 -15.25 -11.23 -17.62
CA TYR A 416 -15.88 -11.00 -16.31
C TYR A 416 -14.93 -10.40 -15.24
N TYR A 417 -13.72 -10.00 -15.61
CA TYR A 417 -12.66 -9.56 -14.68
C TYR A 417 -13.11 -8.46 -13.68
N TYR A 418 -13.82 -7.43 -14.15
CA TYR A 418 -14.29 -6.35 -13.28
C TYR A 418 -15.50 -6.76 -12.41
N PHE A 419 -16.23 -7.82 -12.78
CA PHE A 419 -17.28 -8.40 -11.92
C PHE A 419 -16.70 -9.17 -10.72
N ILE A 420 -15.39 -9.47 -10.74
CA ILE A 420 -14.67 -10.05 -9.60
C ILE A 420 -14.09 -8.93 -8.74
N THR A 421 -13.32 -8.04 -9.35
CA THR A 421 -12.50 -7.08 -8.58
C THR A 421 -13.34 -5.96 -7.94
N ILE A 422 -14.34 -5.42 -8.63
CA ILE A 422 -15.16 -4.32 -8.08
C ILE A 422 -15.95 -4.75 -6.85
N PRO A 423 -16.64 -5.91 -6.80
CA PRO A 423 -17.29 -6.37 -5.56
C PRO A 423 -16.32 -6.67 -4.41
N VAL A 424 -15.07 -7.02 -4.68
CA VAL A 424 -14.08 -7.31 -3.62
C VAL A 424 -13.57 -6.04 -2.96
N TYR A 425 -13.32 -4.99 -3.75
CA TYR A 425 -12.68 -3.76 -3.27
C TYR A 425 -13.68 -2.61 -3.06
N GLU A 426 -14.69 -2.48 -3.90
CA GLU A 426 -15.65 -1.37 -3.89
C GLU A 426 -17.07 -1.82 -3.51
N PHE A 427 -17.21 -2.88 -2.71
CA PHE A 427 -18.52 -3.43 -2.31
C PHE A 427 -19.48 -2.38 -1.75
N LEU A 428 -19.01 -1.49 -0.88
CA LEU A 428 -19.86 -0.51 -0.22
C LEU A 428 -20.37 0.55 -1.23
N PRO A 429 -19.51 1.26 -1.99
CA PRO A 429 -19.95 2.13 -3.07
C PRO A 429 -20.82 1.41 -4.12
N LEU A 430 -20.52 0.15 -4.45
CA LEU A 430 -21.29 -0.64 -5.41
C LEU A 430 -22.71 -0.92 -4.91
N ILE A 431 -22.87 -1.46 -3.70
CA ILE A 431 -24.18 -1.75 -3.10
C ILE A 431 -25.02 -0.48 -3.00
N LEU A 432 -24.42 0.61 -2.53
CA LEU A 432 -25.11 1.89 -2.42
C LEU A 432 -25.48 2.47 -3.79
N SER A 433 -24.66 2.28 -4.82
CA SER A 433 -24.97 2.74 -6.19
C SER A 433 -26.09 1.94 -6.83
N ILE A 434 -26.14 0.63 -6.59
CA ILE A 434 -27.27 -0.23 -7.03
C ILE A 434 -28.55 0.21 -6.31
N ALA A 435 -28.50 0.42 -4.99
CA ALA A 435 -29.62 0.93 -4.21
C ALA A 435 -30.08 2.31 -4.71
N ALA A 436 -29.14 3.20 -5.03
CA ALA A 436 -29.41 4.51 -5.60
C ALA A 436 -30.11 4.41 -6.97
N ALA A 437 -29.63 3.54 -7.86
CA ALA A 437 -30.23 3.31 -9.17
C ALA A 437 -31.69 2.86 -9.05
N LEU A 438 -31.97 1.88 -8.18
CA LEU A 438 -33.32 1.39 -7.91
C LEU A 438 -34.19 2.49 -7.30
N TYR A 439 -33.68 3.22 -6.31
CA TYR A 439 -34.40 4.29 -5.64
C TYR A 439 -34.78 5.43 -6.60
N TYR A 440 -33.83 5.89 -7.43
CA TYR A 440 -34.06 6.98 -8.38
C TYR A 440 -35.00 6.56 -9.52
N ALA A 441 -34.95 5.30 -9.95
CA ALA A 441 -35.81 4.82 -11.03
C ALA A 441 -37.26 4.56 -10.58
N ILE A 442 -37.47 4.06 -9.34
CA ILE A 442 -38.79 3.61 -8.89
C ILE A 442 -39.70 4.80 -8.48
N ARG A 443 -39.18 5.83 -7.79
CA ARG A 443 -39.93 7.03 -7.31
C ARG A 443 -41.41 6.81 -6.89
N GLY A 444 -41.72 5.64 -6.32
CA GLY A 444 -43.07 5.27 -5.87
C GLY A 444 -44.07 4.86 -6.97
N ARG A 445 -43.65 4.65 -8.22
CA ARG A 445 -44.51 4.11 -9.28
C ARG A 445 -44.31 2.61 -9.44
N MET A 446 -45.33 1.83 -9.08
CA MET A 446 -45.30 0.36 -9.13
C MET A 446 -44.99 -0.19 -10.53
N SER A 447 -45.46 0.47 -11.58
CA SER A 447 -45.17 0.05 -12.97
C SER A 447 -43.67 0.05 -13.29
N TYR A 448 -42.90 1.00 -12.75
CA TYR A 448 -41.45 1.05 -12.93
C TYR A 448 -40.75 -0.02 -12.11
N ALA A 449 -41.21 -0.27 -10.88
CA ALA A 449 -40.68 -1.36 -10.07
C ALA A 449 -40.86 -2.71 -10.76
N ILE A 450 -42.03 -2.97 -11.36
CA ILE A 450 -42.30 -4.18 -12.15
C ILE A 450 -41.39 -4.24 -13.38
N ALA A 451 -41.25 -3.15 -14.14
CA ALA A 451 -40.39 -3.12 -15.32
C ALA A 451 -38.92 -3.42 -15.00
N ILE A 452 -38.40 -2.85 -13.89
CA ILE A 452 -37.04 -3.09 -13.41
C ILE A 452 -36.90 -4.54 -12.95
N ALA A 453 -37.85 -5.08 -12.18
CA ALA A 453 -37.82 -6.47 -11.73
C ALA A 453 -37.81 -7.44 -12.92
N THR A 454 -38.65 -7.20 -13.94
CA THR A 454 -38.65 -7.97 -15.18
C THR A 454 -37.32 -7.87 -15.92
N GLY A 455 -36.73 -6.68 -16.00
CA GLY A 455 -35.41 -6.47 -16.61
C GLY A 455 -34.30 -7.22 -15.87
N ILE A 456 -34.29 -7.19 -14.53
CA ILE A 456 -33.34 -7.93 -13.69
C ILE A 456 -33.50 -9.43 -13.92
N VAL A 457 -34.73 -9.96 -13.89
CA VAL A 457 -35.00 -11.37 -14.18
C VAL A 457 -34.51 -11.74 -15.58
N ALA A 458 -34.77 -10.91 -16.59
CA ALA A 458 -34.30 -11.14 -17.95
C ALA A 458 -32.77 -11.16 -18.04
N ILE A 459 -32.06 -10.27 -17.33
CA ILE A 459 -30.60 -10.29 -17.23
C ILE A 459 -30.12 -11.58 -16.56
N PHE A 460 -30.69 -11.96 -15.41
CA PHE A 460 -30.32 -13.20 -14.73
C PHE A 460 -30.55 -14.43 -15.61
N VAL A 461 -31.71 -14.53 -16.27
CA VAL A 461 -32.01 -15.62 -17.20
C VAL A 461 -31.00 -15.63 -18.35
N LEU A 462 -30.68 -14.46 -18.93
CA LEU A 462 -29.67 -14.36 -19.98
C LEU A 462 -28.31 -14.87 -19.51
N LEU A 463 -27.82 -14.42 -18.35
CA LEU A 463 -26.52 -14.84 -17.80
C LEU A 463 -26.47 -16.34 -17.46
N TRP A 464 -27.64 -16.95 -17.18
CA TRP A 464 -27.76 -18.36 -16.79
C TRP A 464 -28.01 -19.32 -17.96
N LEU A 465 -28.24 -18.82 -19.18
CA LEU A 465 -28.43 -19.66 -20.37
C LEU A 465 -27.08 -20.12 -20.95
N PRO A 466 -26.89 -21.43 -21.23
CA PRO A 466 -25.63 -21.93 -21.76
C PRO A 466 -25.39 -21.45 -23.20
N PRO A 467 -24.14 -21.12 -23.57
CA PRO A 467 -23.81 -20.75 -24.95
C PRO A 467 -24.00 -21.96 -25.89
N GLY A 468 -24.76 -21.78 -26.97
CA GLY A 468 -24.94 -22.83 -27.98
C GLY A 468 -23.65 -23.13 -28.78
N PRO A 469 -23.51 -24.33 -29.38
CA PRO A 469 -22.25 -24.87 -29.92
C PRO A 469 -21.66 -24.15 -31.14
N LYS A 470 -22.28 -23.08 -31.66
CA LYS A 470 -21.80 -22.32 -32.83
C LYS A 470 -21.48 -20.86 -32.53
N ILE A 471 -21.54 -20.43 -31.28
CA ILE A 471 -21.62 -19.01 -30.97
C ILE A 471 -20.47 -18.60 -30.04
N GLU A 472 -19.24 -18.59 -30.55
CA GLU A 472 -18.09 -17.94 -29.89
C GLU A 472 -18.33 -16.43 -29.64
N LYS A 473 -19.31 -15.82 -30.32
CA LYS A 473 -19.76 -14.43 -30.12
C LYS A 473 -20.69 -14.20 -28.91
N VAL A 474 -21.22 -15.22 -28.20
CA VAL A 474 -22.17 -14.99 -27.07
C VAL A 474 -21.49 -14.48 -25.80
N SER A 475 -20.19 -14.67 -25.58
CA SER A 475 -19.53 -14.02 -24.42
C SER A 475 -19.79 -12.51 -24.44
N SER A 476 -19.68 -11.90 -25.63
CA SER A 476 -20.01 -10.48 -25.82
C SER A 476 -21.50 -10.17 -25.58
N LEU A 477 -22.43 -11.07 -25.92
CA LEU A 477 -23.87 -10.86 -25.70
C LEU A 477 -24.24 -10.86 -24.21
N HIS A 478 -23.66 -11.77 -23.41
CA HIS A 478 -23.83 -11.85 -21.96
C HIS A 478 -23.29 -10.60 -21.22
N ILE A 479 -22.45 -9.80 -21.88
CA ILE A 479 -21.91 -8.55 -21.33
C ILE A 479 -22.70 -7.36 -21.88
N VAL A 480 -22.75 -7.22 -23.20
CA VAL A 480 -23.28 -6.04 -23.87
C VAL A 480 -24.77 -5.86 -23.58
N LEU A 481 -25.58 -6.93 -23.66
CA LEU A 481 -27.01 -6.80 -23.52
C LEU A 481 -27.44 -6.33 -22.11
N PRO A 482 -26.91 -6.89 -21.00
CA PRO A 482 -27.18 -6.36 -19.66
C PRO A 482 -26.79 -4.88 -19.51
N PHE A 483 -25.61 -4.48 -19.97
CA PHE A 483 -25.19 -3.08 -19.88
C PHE A 483 -26.10 -2.16 -20.69
N VAL A 484 -26.47 -2.54 -21.93
CA VAL A 484 -27.40 -1.78 -22.77
C VAL A 484 -28.77 -1.68 -22.12
N MET A 485 -29.30 -2.75 -21.54
CA MET A 485 -30.58 -2.72 -20.82
C MET A 485 -30.56 -1.72 -19.65
N VAL A 486 -29.47 -1.69 -18.88
CA VAL A 486 -29.29 -0.73 -17.78
C VAL A 486 -29.16 0.70 -18.30
N LEU A 487 -28.36 0.93 -19.35
CA LEU A 487 -28.19 2.24 -19.98
C LEU A 487 -29.51 2.78 -20.54
N VAL A 488 -30.29 1.96 -21.25
CA VAL A 488 -31.64 2.32 -21.71
C VAL A 488 -32.53 2.69 -20.54
N GLY A 489 -32.49 1.91 -19.45
CA GLY A 489 -33.22 2.24 -18.22
C GLY A 489 -32.86 3.62 -17.67
N ILE A 490 -31.58 3.99 -17.64
CA ILE A 490 -31.11 5.31 -17.19
C ILE A 490 -31.68 6.44 -18.06
N PHE A 491 -31.80 6.24 -19.37
CA PHE A 491 -32.36 7.24 -20.28
C PHE A 491 -33.89 7.30 -20.29
N VAL A 492 -34.57 6.19 -20.01
CA VAL A 492 -36.04 6.12 -20.06
C VAL A 492 -36.69 6.50 -18.72
N PHE A 493 -36.14 6.05 -17.59
CA PHE A 493 -36.77 6.31 -16.29
C PHE A 493 -36.64 7.78 -15.86
N PRO A 494 -37.66 8.31 -15.14
CA PRO A 494 -37.65 9.71 -14.72
C PRO A 494 -36.66 9.93 -13.58
N MET A 495 -35.57 10.62 -13.88
CA MET A 495 -34.51 10.99 -12.95
C MET A 495 -34.12 12.46 -13.17
N ASP A 496 -33.66 13.13 -12.12
CA ASP A 496 -33.01 14.43 -12.26
C ASP A 496 -31.71 14.32 -13.07
N ARG A 497 -31.30 15.43 -13.71
CA ARG A 497 -30.19 15.45 -14.65
C ARG A 497 -28.88 14.95 -14.03
N LEU A 498 -28.61 15.31 -12.77
CA LEU A 498 -27.38 14.93 -12.09
C LEU A 498 -27.35 13.44 -11.75
N ASN A 499 -28.40 12.93 -11.10
CA ASN A 499 -28.45 11.51 -10.74
C ASN A 499 -28.41 10.62 -11.99
N ARG A 500 -29.06 11.04 -13.08
CA ARG A 500 -28.97 10.37 -14.38
C ARG A 500 -27.54 10.34 -14.90
N PHE A 501 -26.83 11.47 -14.87
CA PHE A 501 -25.43 11.55 -15.29
C PHE A 501 -24.51 10.67 -14.46
N LEU A 502 -24.65 10.69 -13.13
CA LEU A 502 -23.77 9.92 -12.24
C LEU A 502 -23.96 8.42 -12.46
N LEU A 503 -25.20 7.95 -12.62
CA LEU A 503 -25.49 6.56 -12.97
C LEU A 503 -24.99 6.21 -14.38
N TYR A 504 -25.23 7.10 -15.36
CA TYR A 504 -24.70 6.91 -16.71
C TYR A 504 -23.18 6.78 -16.69
N TRP A 505 -22.48 7.68 -15.99
CA TRP A 505 -21.03 7.68 -15.86
C TRP A 505 -20.52 6.37 -15.24
N ALA A 506 -21.11 5.93 -14.12
CA ALA A 506 -20.72 4.65 -13.51
C ALA A 506 -20.90 3.46 -14.47
N VAL A 507 -22.05 3.38 -15.13
CA VAL A 507 -22.41 2.24 -15.99
C VAL A 507 -21.64 2.26 -17.32
N ILE A 508 -21.50 3.42 -17.96
CA ILE A 508 -20.80 3.53 -19.25
C ILE A 508 -19.29 3.28 -19.08
N THR A 509 -18.69 3.73 -17.97
CA THR A 509 -17.27 3.47 -17.71
C THR A 509 -17.04 1.99 -17.43
N ALA A 510 -17.87 1.35 -16.60
CA ALA A 510 -17.80 -0.10 -16.40
C ALA A 510 -18.00 -0.87 -17.70
N PHE A 511 -18.98 -0.49 -18.53
CA PHE A 511 -19.22 -1.09 -19.84
C PHE A 511 -18.01 -0.96 -20.77
N ALA A 512 -17.50 0.27 -20.95
CA ALA A 512 -16.41 0.55 -21.87
C ALA A 512 -15.14 -0.23 -21.51
N LEU A 513 -14.78 -0.30 -20.21
CA LEU A 513 -13.62 -1.04 -19.75
C LEU A 513 -13.82 -2.56 -19.82
N THR A 514 -15.04 -3.05 -19.62
CA THR A 514 -15.34 -4.48 -19.75
C THR A 514 -15.25 -4.95 -21.20
N VAL A 515 -15.68 -4.10 -22.16
CA VAL A 515 -15.62 -4.41 -23.59
C VAL A 515 -14.23 -4.16 -24.19
N ALA A 516 -13.44 -3.25 -23.62
CA ALA A 516 -12.06 -3.01 -24.04
C ALA A 516 -11.22 -4.30 -23.95
N GLY A 517 -10.31 -4.46 -24.91
CA GLY A 517 -9.39 -5.60 -24.97
C GLY A 517 -8.34 -5.53 -23.87
N GLU A 518 -7.87 -4.33 -23.54
CA GLU A 518 -6.99 -4.09 -22.39
C GLU A 518 -7.78 -4.14 -21.07
N LYS A 519 -7.39 -5.03 -20.17
CA LYS A 519 -8.02 -5.22 -18.86
C LYS A 519 -6.96 -5.39 -17.79
N MET A 520 -6.98 -4.53 -16.77
CA MET A 520 -5.93 -4.43 -15.76
C MET A 520 -6.49 -3.90 -14.44
N PRO A 521 -5.92 -4.27 -13.28
CA PRO A 521 -6.51 -3.93 -11.99
C PRO A 521 -6.51 -2.42 -11.70
N TRP A 522 -5.56 -1.67 -12.25
CA TRP A 522 -5.50 -0.21 -12.09
C TRP A 522 -6.63 0.53 -12.77
N LEU A 523 -7.27 -0.09 -13.77
CA LEU A 523 -8.42 0.52 -14.43
C LEU A 523 -9.67 0.53 -13.53
N ASN A 524 -9.66 -0.21 -12.42
CA ASN A 524 -10.69 -0.11 -11.37
C ASN A 524 -10.86 1.32 -10.86
N VAL A 525 -9.81 2.14 -10.88
CA VAL A 525 -9.85 3.56 -10.47
C VAL A 525 -10.96 4.32 -11.21
N HIS A 526 -11.13 4.06 -12.51
CA HIS A 526 -12.12 4.74 -13.34
C HIS A 526 -13.55 4.28 -13.05
N ILE A 527 -13.74 3.06 -12.51
CA ILE A 527 -15.06 2.52 -12.11
C ILE A 527 -15.37 2.93 -10.66
N ALA A 528 -14.39 2.87 -9.76
CA ALA A 528 -14.52 3.20 -8.34
C ALA A 528 -14.92 4.66 -8.13
N LEU A 529 -14.32 5.58 -8.88
CA LEU A 529 -14.60 7.02 -8.75
C LEU A 529 -16.09 7.38 -8.96
N PRO A 530 -16.75 7.06 -10.09
CA PRO A 530 -18.16 7.37 -10.26
C PRO A 530 -19.05 6.64 -9.24
N LEU A 531 -18.73 5.40 -8.86
CA LEU A 531 -19.46 4.68 -7.82
C LEU A 531 -19.39 5.41 -6.47
N ALA A 532 -18.22 5.92 -6.08
CA ALA A 532 -18.06 6.72 -4.87
C ALA A 532 -18.90 8.01 -4.89
N VAL A 533 -19.00 8.67 -6.05
CA VAL A 533 -19.83 9.88 -6.20
C VAL A 533 -21.32 9.55 -6.16
N VAL A 534 -21.79 8.48 -6.82
CA VAL A 534 -23.18 8.02 -6.77
C VAL A 534 -23.57 7.63 -5.34
N ALA A 535 -22.75 6.81 -4.69
CA ALA A 535 -22.97 6.35 -3.32
C ALA A 535 -23.03 7.53 -2.34
N GLY A 536 -22.08 8.48 -2.46
CA GLY A 536 -22.07 9.68 -1.64
C GLY A 536 -23.32 10.54 -1.84
N ARG A 537 -23.74 10.76 -3.11
CA ARG A 537 -24.99 11.47 -3.43
C ARG A 537 -26.21 10.80 -2.79
N PHE A 538 -26.30 9.48 -2.87
CA PHE A 538 -27.41 8.71 -2.32
C PHE A 538 -27.46 8.79 -0.79
N VAL A 539 -26.34 8.54 -0.12
CA VAL A 539 -26.24 8.67 1.34
C VAL A 539 -26.59 10.10 1.78
N GLY A 540 -26.07 11.11 1.08
CA GLY A 540 -26.37 12.51 1.34
C GLY A 540 -27.86 12.83 1.26
N GLN A 541 -28.52 12.42 0.18
CA GLN A 541 -29.96 12.62 0.02
C GLN A 541 -30.79 11.89 1.08
N MET A 542 -30.34 10.70 1.51
CA MET A 542 -31.00 9.97 2.59
C MET A 542 -30.85 10.68 3.94
N ILE A 543 -29.70 11.30 4.21
CA ILE A 543 -29.45 12.04 5.46
C ILE A 543 -30.17 13.39 5.47
N GLU A 544 -30.13 14.13 4.37
CA GLU A 544 -30.72 15.49 4.31
C GLU A 544 -32.24 15.47 4.19
N GLY A 545 -32.83 14.38 3.71
CA GLY A 545 -34.27 14.19 3.58
C GLY A 545 -34.97 13.64 4.82
N THR A 546 -34.41 13.81 6.02
CA THR A 546 -34.96 13.29 7.29
C THR A 546 -36.07 14.17 7.85
N ASP A 547 -37.14 13.54 8.32
CA ASP A 547 -38.21 14.18 9.11
C ASP A 547 -37.78 14.18 10.59
N LEU A 548 -36.89 15.11 10.94
CA LEU A 548 -36.42 15.26 12.31
C LEU A 548 -37.50 16.00 13.11
N ARG A 549 -38.02 15.36 14.15
CA ARG A 549 -38.99 15.94 15.08
C ARG A 549 -38.47 17.24 15.70
N GLU A 550 -39.00 18.36 15.24
CA GLU A 550 -38.61 19.69 15.74
C GLU A 550 -39.02 19.94 17.19
N ASP A 551 -39.92 19.12 17.72
CA ASP A 551 -40.40 19.19 19.10
C ASP A 551 -39.48 18.51 20.12
N LEU A 552 -38.47 17.75 19.68
CA LEU A 552 -37.47 17.13 20.55
C LEU A 552 -36.22 18.01 20.74
N PRO A 553 -35.45 17.85 21.84
CA PRO A 553 -34.13 18.46 22.00
C PRO A 553 -33.17 18.07 20.86
N PRO A 554 -32.25 18.95 20.43
CA PRO A 554 -31.42 18.73 19.22
C PRO A 554 -30.66 17.39 19.19
N ILE A 555 -30.15 16.91 20.32
CA ILE A 555 -29.40 15.66 20.39
C ILE A 555 -30.30 14.42 20.28
N GLU A 556 -31.52 14.49 20.81
CA GLU A 556 -32.49 13.39 20.75
C GLU A 556 -33.01 13.18 19.34
N ARG A 557 -33.08 14.25 18.53
CA ARG A 557 -33.44 14.20 17.10
C ARG A 557 -32.53 13.26 16.31
N VAL A 558 -31.24 13.28 16.61
CA VAL A 558 -30.21 12.53 15.86
C VAL A 558 -29.72 11.27 16.57
N ALA A 559 -30.11 11.07 17.84
CA ALA A 559 -29.67 9.96 18.67
C ALA A 559 -29.86 8.57 18.02
N PRO A 560 -31.00 8.23 17.38
CA PRO A 560 -31.14 6.92 16.72
C PRO A 560 -30.08 6.67 15.64
N PHE A 561 -29.70 7.72 14.90
CA PHE A 561 -28.65 7.64 13.87
C PHE A 561 -27.27 7.43 14.50
N LEU A 562 -26.95 8.18 15.55
CA LEU A 562 -25.68 8.07 16.26
C LEU A 562 -25.50 6.69 16.90
N TYR A 563 -26.53 6.19 17.60
CA TYR A 563 -26.49 4.86 18.20
C TYR A 563 -26.39 3.75 17.16
N SER A 564 -27.17 3.82 16.07
CA SER A 564 -27.08 2.86 14.98
C SER A 564 -25.68 2.86 14.35
N ALA A 565 -25.14 4.03 14.01
CA ALA A 565 -23.79 4.15 13.44
C ALA A 565 -22.70 3.60 14.38
N ALA A 566 -22.68 4.08 15.63
CA ALA A 566 -21.66 3.71 16.60
C ALA A 566 -21.74 2.23 16.97
N ALA A 567 -22.95 1.71 17.22
CA ALA A 567 -23.13 0.32 17.59
C ALA A 567 -22.81 -0.63 16.42
N SER A 568 -23.27 -0.32 15.20
CA SER A 568 -22.93 -1.14 14.03
C SER A 568 -21.44 -1.13 13.70
N GLY A 569 -20.79 0.05 13.74
CA GLY A 569 -19.34 0.15 13.51
C GLY A 569 -18.52 -0.60 14.57
N LEU A 570 -18.85 -0.40 15.86
CA LEU A 570 -18.14 -1.05 16.96
C LEU A 570 -18.39 -2.57 16.99
N ALA A 571 -19.61 -3.02 16.65
CA ALA A 571 -19.91 -4.45 16.53
C ALA A 571 -19.01 -5.13 15.50
N ILE A 572 -18.88 -4.53 14.31
CA ILE A 572 -18.01 -5.06 13.26
C ILE A 572 -16.54 -5.01 13.67
N LEU A 573 -16.09 -3.93 14.33
CA LEU A 573 -14.72 -3.86 14.83
C LEU A 573 -14.42 -5.02 15.80
N VAL A 574 -15.34 -5.31 16.72
CA VAL A 574 -15.23 -6.46 17.63
C VAL A 574 -15.17 -7.78 16.86
N PHE A 575 -16.04 -7.97 15.85
CA PHE A 575 -16.05 -9.21 15.06
C PHE A 575 -14.80 -9.39 14.20
N VAL A 576 -14.23 -8.30 13.68
CA VAL A 576 -12.97 -8.32 12.93
C VAL A 576 -11.81 -8.73 13.83
N LEU A 577 -11.78 -8.23 15.08
CA LEU A 577 -10.69 -8.51 16.02
C LEU A 577 -10.79 -9.88 16.69
N LEU A 578 -12.00 -10.31 17.03
CA LEU A 578 -12.23 -11.47 17.91
C LEU A 578 -12.97 -12.63 17.21
N GLY A 579 -13.41 -12.45 15.97
CA GLY A 579 -14.29 -13.38 15.26
C GLY A 579 -15.75 -13.27 15.73
N PRO A 580 -16.75 -13.46 14.85
CA PRO A 580 -18.15 -13.25 15.22
C PRO A 580 -18.74 -14.33 16.15
N PHE A 581 -18.16 -15.54 16.19
CA PHE A 581 -18.71 -16.68 16.93
C PHE A 581 -17.79 -17.17 18.05
N THR A 582 -17.14 -16.23 18.77
CA THR A 582 -16.32 -16.53 19.94
C THR A 582 -17.00 -16.02 21.20
N LEU A 583 -16.71 -16.60 22.37
CA LEU A 583 -17.27 -16.08 23.64
C LEU A 583 -16.84 -14.62 23.89
N ALA A 584 -15.65 -14.24 23.41
CA ALA A 584 -15.10 -12.90 23.50
C ALA A 584 -15.87 -11.87 22.63
N SER A 585 -16.65 -12.30 21.63
CA SER A 585 -17.42 -11.43 20.75
C SER A 585 -18.84 -11.14 21.23
N ALA A 586 -19.22 -11.60 22.42
CA ALA A 586 -20.55 -11.36 23.01
C ALA A 586 -20.92 -9.86 23.04
N GLY A 587 -19.96 -8.99 23.33
CA GLY A 587 -20.14 -7.53 23.26
C GLY A 587 -20.50 -7.02 21.87
N GLY A 588 -19.98 -7.64 20.80
CA GLY A 588 -20.32 -7.31 19.42
C GLY A 588 -21.79 -7.61 19.09
N TRP A 589 -22.31 -8.75 19.57
CA TRP A 589 -23.74 -9.09 19.39
C TRP A 589 -24.68 -8.20 20.20
N ILE A 590 -24.26 -7.76 21.40
CA ILE A 590 -25.01 -6.75 22.17
C ILE A 590 -25.12 -5.45 21.36
N LEU A 591 -24.04 -5.01 20.72
CA LEU A 591 -24.04 -3.83 19.87
C LEU A 591 -24.94 -4.00 18.62
N VAL A 592 -25.02 -5.19 18.04
CA VAL A 592 -26.00 -5.49 16.97
C VAL A 592 -27.43 -5.32 17.49
N ALA A 593 -27.72 -5.78 18.71
CA ALA A 593 -29.03 -5.56 19.33
C ALA A 593 -29.31 -4.07 19.56
N VAL A 594 -28.32 -3.29 20.00
CA VAL A 594 -28.45 -1.82 20.16
C VAL A 594 -28.76 -1.14 18.82
N ALA A 595 -28.12 -1.55 17.72
CA ALA A 595 -28.43 -1.03 16.39
C ALA A 595 -29.87 -1.38 15.97
N ALA A 596 -30.31 -2.61 16.20
CA ALA A 596 -31.69 -3.04 15.91
C ALA A 596 -32.73 -2.28 16.74
N ILE A 597 -32.45 -2.05 18.03
CA ILE A 597 -33.29 -1.23 18.92
C ILE A 597 -33.35 0.22 18.41
N SER A 598 -32.24 0.77 17.92
CA SER A 598 -32.20 2.13 17.36
C SER A 598 -33.09 2.26 16.13
N VAL A 599 -33.11 1.25 15.25
CA VAL A 599 -34.02 1.20 14.09
C VAL A 599 -35.49 1.09 14.55
N TYR A 600 -35.77 0.24 15.53
CA TYR A 600 -37.12 0.09 16.08
C TYR A 600 -37.61 1.37 16.77
N TRP A 601 -36.74 2.05 17.50
CA TRP A 601 -37.00 3.36 18.10
C TRP A 601 -37.32 4.40 17.03
N ALA A 602 -36.53 4.47 15.95
CA ALA A 602 -36.80 5.36 14.83
C ALA A 602 -38.16 5.06 14.14
N LYS A 603 -38.53 3.79 14.04
CA LYS A 603 -39.83 3.38 13.45
C LYS A 603 -41.02 3.81 14.30
N THR A 604 -40.91 3.68 15.62
CA THR A 604 -42.01 3.94 16.56
C THR A 604 -42.10 5.40 16.99
N GLY A 605 -40.97 6.09 17.13
CA GLY A 605 -40.90 7.47 17.60
C GLY A 605 -40.91 8.54 16.50
N TYR A 606 -40.59 8.15 15.25
CA TYR A 606 -40.50 9.06 14.10
C TYR A 606 -41.36 8.56 12.94
N SER A 607 -40.79 7.76 12.02
CA SER A 607 -41.48 7.25 10.84
C SER A 607 -40.77 6.01 10.27
N THR A 608 -41.48 5.23 9.44
CA THR A 608 -40.89 4.11 8.70
C THR A 608 -39.73 4.55 7.79
N ARG A 609 -39.81 5.77 7.22
CA ARG A 609 -38.74 6.34 6.39
C ARG A 609 -37.50 6.63 7.22
N THR A 610 -37.67 7.24 8.40
CA THR A 610 -36.59 7.52 9.35
C THR A 610 -35.95 6.22 9.84
N ALA A 611 -36.73 5.18 10.11
CA ALA A 611 -36.21 3.86 10.47
C ALA A 611 -35.31 3.27 9.38
N PHE A 612 -35.73 3.37 8.11
CA PHE A 612 -34.91 2.95 6.98
C PHE A 612 -33.60 3.76 6.88
N GLN A 613 -33.65 5.07 7.08
CA GLN A 613 -32.47 5.93 7.08
C GLN A 613 -31.49 5.56 8.22
N VAL A 614 -32.01 5.27 9.42
CA VAL A 614 -31.21 4.82 10.58
C VAL A 614 -30.57 3.45 10.32
N ALA A 615 -31.30 2.52 9.70
CA ALA A 615 -30.78 1.23 9.29
C ALA A 615 -29.67 1.38 8.22
N LEU A 616 -29.88 2.25 7.24
CA LEU A 616 -28.90 2.55 6.19
C LEU A 616 -27.61 3.14 6.78
N ILE A 617 -27.71 4.09 7.71
CA ILE A 617 -26.52 4.66 8.36
C ILE A 617 -25.77 3.60 9.18
N GLY A 618 -26.49 2.74 9.92
CA GLY A 618 -25.88 1.61 10.62
C GLY A 618 -25.15 0.67 9.67
N PHE A 619 -25.76 0.32 8.53
CA PHE A 619 -25.13 -0.49 7.48
C PHE A 619 -23.88 0.20 6.91
N VAL A 620 -23.94 1.49 6.57
CA VAL A 620 -22.78 2.24 6.04
C VAL A 620 -21.65 2.28 7.07
N ALA A 621 -21.95 2.44 8.36
CA ALA A 621 -20.94 2.41 9.42
C ALA A 621 -20.29 1.02 9.57
N ALA A 622 -21.09 -0.05 9.61
CA ALA A 622 -20.60 -1.43 9.67
C ALA A 622 -19.74 -1.79 8.46
N ALA A 623 -20.26 -1.58 7.25
CA ALA A 623 -19.56 -1.85 6.01
C ALA A 623 -18.32 -0.94 5.85
N GLY A 624 -18.39 0.30 6.33
CA GLY A 624 -17.29 1.26 6.32
C GLY A 624 -16.07 0.77 7.09
N VAL A 625 -16.25 0.09 8.22
CA VAL A 625 -15.12 -0.54 8.96
C VAL A 625 -14.43 -1.60 8.10
N PHE A 626 -15.18 -2.44 7.39
CA PHE A 626 -14.61 -3.40 6.44
C PHE A 626 -13.89 -2.71 5.28
N THR A 627 -14.46 -1.62 4.75
CA THR A 627 -13.85 -0.86 3.65
C THR A 627 -12.53 -0.22 4.09
N VAL A 628 -12.48 0.37 5.28
CA VAL A 628 -11.25 0.92 5.87
C VAL A 628 -10.21 -0.18 6.05
N ARG A 629 -10.60 -1.32 6.63
CA ARG A 629 -9.68 -2.47 6.80
C ARG A 629 -9.15 -2.96 5.46
N ALA A 630 -10.01 -3.18 4.48
CA ALA A 630 -9.61 -3.59 3.13
C ALA A 630 -8.65 -2.59 2.48
N SER A 631 -8.88 -1.30 2.68
CA SER A 631 -8.01 -0.24 2.16
C SER A 631 -6.63 -0.26 2.81
N VAL A 632 -6.59 -0.49 4.13
CA VAL A 632 -5.33 -0.56 4.88
C VAL A 632 -4.54 -1.81 4.49
N LEU A 633 -5.18 -2.98 4.44
CA LEU A 633 -4.50 -4.22 4.06
C LEU A 633 -3.95 -4.15 2.63
N ALA A 634 -4.75 -3.66 1.67
CA ALA A 634 -4.28 -3.49 0.31
C ALA A 634 -3.06 -2.56 0.22
N SER A 635 -3.03 -1.48 1.00
CA SER A 635 -2.02 -0.42 0.89
C SER A 635 -0.75 -0.64 1.71
N TRP A 636 -0.83 -1.37 2.83
CA TRP A 636 0.31 -1.59 3.75
C TRP A 636 0.66 -3.06 3.99
N GLY A 637 -0.14 -4.00 3.49
CA GLY A 637 0.19 -5.43 3.47
C GLY A 637 -0.22 -6.13 4.77
N HIS A 638 0.07 -7.43 4.81
CA HIS A 638 -0.36 -8.30 5.90
C HIS A 638 0.71 -8.46 6.99
N PRO A 639 0.33 -8.47 8.28
CA PRO A 639 1.27 -8.67 9.39
C PRO A 639 1.93 -10.06 9.39
N ASP A 640 1.25 -11.08 8.86
CA ASP A 640 1.61 -12.50 8.95
C ASP A 640 1.89 -13.10 7.55
N ASP A 641 2.77 -12.49 6.78
CA ASP A 641 3.11 -12.95 5.42
C ASP A 641 4.04 -14.18 5.44
N PRO A 642 3.61 -15.35 4.93
CA PRO A 642 4.44 -16.56 4.90
C PRO A 642 5.47 -16.58 3.75
N TYR A 643 5.44 -15.61 2.83
CA TYR A 643 6.28 -15.60 1.62
C TYR A 643 7.53 -14.71 1.73
N ILE A 644 7.91 -14.32 2.96
CA ILE A 644 9.10 -13.50 3.24
C ILE A 644 10.30 -14.11 2.54
N SER A 645 10.90 -13.33 1.63
CA SER A 645 12.08 -13.79 0.92
C SER A 645 13.22 -14.09 1.88
N LYS A 646 14.08 -15.04 1.50
CA LYS A 646 15.33 -15.24 2.22
C LYS A 646 16.05 -13.91 2.33
N LEU A 647 16.35 -13.19 1.24
CA LEU A 647 17.21 -11.99 1.26
C LEU A 647 16.61 -10.75 1.96
N ALA A 648 15.29 -10.63 2.05
CA ALA A 648 14.61 -9.49 2.66
C ALA A 648 13.93 -9.92 3.97
N PRO A 649 14.51 -9.61 5.15
CA PRO A 649 13.98 -10.09 6.44
C PRO A 649 12.65 -9.43 6.87
N ARG A 650 12.18 -8.41 6.15
CA ARG A 650 10.83 -7.83 6.27
C ARG A 650 10.33 -7.46 4.87
N ASP A 651 9.09 -7.83 4.58
CA ASP A 651 8.54 -7.74 3.22
C ASP A 651 7.78 -6.41 2.96
N TYR A 652 7.52 -5.54 3.94
CA TYR A 652 6.79 -4.25 3.77
C TYR A 652 5.51 -4.28 2.88
N GLY A 653 4.92 -5.46 2.66
CA GLY A 653 3.83 -5.71 1.72
C GLY A 653 4.26 -5.75 0.24
N GLU A 654 5.40 -6.38 -0.05
CA GLU A 654 5.94 -6.67 -1.39
C GLU A 654 5.52 -8.08 -1.88
N THR A 655 4.81 -8.83 -1.04
CA THR A 655 4.03 -9.99 -1.43
C THR A 655 2.68 -9.55 -2.01
N PRO A 656 2.35 -9.94 -3.25
CA PRO A 656 1.13 -9.55 -3.93
C PRO A 656 -0.03 -10.49 -3.56
N ASP A 657 -0.49 -10.39 -2.32
CA ASP A 657 -1.65 -11.11 -1.80
C ASP A 657 -2.99 -10.48 -2.21
N GLU A 658 -2.97 -9.35 -2.92
CA GLU A 658 -4.14 -8.62 -3.38
C GLU A 658 -4.32 -8.69 -4.90
N LEU A 659 -5.54 -8.93 -5.40
CA LEU A 659 -5.88 -8.88 -6.83
C LEU A 659 -5.64 -7.51 -7.48
N LEU A 660 -5.49 -6.43 -6.69
CA LEU A 660 -5.07 -5.11 -7.20
C LEU A 660 -3.63 -5.12 -7.70
N VAL A 661 -2.85 -6.15 -7.40
CA VAL A 661 -1.43 -6.25 -7.75
C VAL A 661 -1.25 -7.15 -8.96
N TYR A 662 -1.07 -6.53 -10.13
CA TYR A 662 -0.77 -7.26 -11.36
C TYR A 662 0.62 -7.89 -11.34
N THR A 663 1.64 -7.13 -10.95
CA THR A 663 3.02 -7.61 -10.80
C THR A 663 3.75 -6.69 -9.82
N GLN A 664 4.39 -7.27 -8.82
CA GLN A 664 5.12 -6.60 -7.76
C GLN A 664 6.59 -6.96 -7.83
N THR A 665 7.47 -5.98 -7.65
CA THR A 665 8.88 -6.26 -7.42
C THR A 665 9.07 -6.80 -6.02
N SER A 666 9.86 -7.86 -5.89
CA SER A 666 10.19 -8.45 -4.59
C SER A 666 11.10 -7.54 -3.74
N GLY A 667 11.10 -7.77 -2.43
CA GLY A 667 12.04 -7.12 -1.50
C GLY A 667 13.51 -7.46 -1.72
N ASP A 668 13.81 -8.50 -2.50
CA ASP A 668 15.19 -8.87 -2.80
C ASP A 668 15.90 -7.81 -3.63
N ILE A 669 15.16 -7.09 -4.48
CA ILE A 669 15.76 -6.13 -5.40
C ILE A 669 16.38 -4.94 -4.66
N PRO A 670 15.68 -4.21 -3.78
CA PRO A 670 16.30 -3.16 -2.96
C PRO A 670 17.52 -3.67 -2.18
N VAL A 671 17.40 -4.84 -1.54
CA VAL A 671 18.50 -5.43 -0.75
C VAL A 671 19.72 -5.72 -1.61
N LEU A 672 19.53 -6.30 -2.80
CA LEU A 672 20.62 -6.58 -3.73
C LEU A 672 21.20 -5.28 -4.31
N ALA A 673 20.38 -4.28 -4.61
CA ALA A 673 20.84 -2.97 -5.08
C ALA A 673 21.74 -2.28 -4.03
N ASP A 674 21.37 -2.34 -2.75
CA ASP A 674 22.18 -1.81 -1.65
C ASP A 674 23.52 -2.53 -1.52
N LYS A 675 23.53 -3.87 -1.65
CA LYS A 675 24.76 -4.69 -1.65
C LYS A 675 25.67 -4.37 -2.83
N ILE A 676 25.09 -4.20 -4.03
CA ILE A 676 25.83 -3.73 -5.21
C ILE A 676 26.44 -2.34 -4.95
N GLY A 677 25.68 -1.46 -4.29
CA GLY A 677 26.14 -0.15 -3.82
C GLY A 677 27.32 -0.19 -2.87
N GLN A 678 27.31 -1.12 -1.91
CA GLN A 678 28.43 -1.37 -0.99
C GLN A 678 29.66 -1.85 -1.77
N TYR A 679 29.52 -2.90 -2.58
CA TYR A 679 30.62 -3.41 -3.41
C TYR A 679 31.25 -2.32 -4.29
N ALA A 680 30.43 -1.49 -4.90
CA ALA A 680 30.89 -0.40 -5.74
C ALA A 680 31.80 0.58 -4.98
N ARG A 681 31.47 0.90 -3.71
CA ARG A 681 32.29 1.75 -2.85
C ARG A 681 33.58 1.03 -2.43
N ASP A 682 33.47 -0.20 -1.98
CA ASP A 682 34.59 -0.94 -1.39
C ASP A 682 35.65 -1.33 -2.43
N SER A 683 35.20 -1.70 -3.63
CA SER A 683 36.08 -1.97 -4.78
C SER A 683 36.69 -0.69 -5.40
N ARG A 684 36.39 0.50 -4.86
CA ARG A 684 36.78 1.83 -5.39
C ARG A 684 36.36 2.08 -6.85
N LYS A 685 35.47 1.25 -7.42
CA LYS A 685 34.91 1.43 -8.76
C LYS A 685 33.82 2.52 -8.78
N GLY A 686 33.20 2.79 -7.63
CA GLY A 686 32.10 3.74 -7.46
C GLY A 686 30.99 3.49 -8.48
N LYS A 687 30.37 4.56 -8.98
CA LYS A 687 29.35 4.47 -10.04
C LYS A 687 29.90 4.04 -11.41
N GLY A 688 31.21 3.78 -11.55
CA GLY A 688 31.84 3.20 -12.75
C GLY A 688 31.85 1.67 -12.78
N LEU A 689 31.32 1.00 -11.75
CA LEU A 689 31.19 -0.46 -11.70
C LEU A 689 30.44 -0.99 -12.93
N LEU A 690 30.99 -2.03 -13.57
CA LEU A 690 30.35 -2.71 -14.70
C LEU A 690 29.28 -3.68 -14.18
N ILE A 691 28.04 -3.47 -14.61
CA ILE A 691 26.91 -4.33 -14.28
C ILE A 691 26.25 -4.77 -15.59
N VAL A 692 26.08 -6.07 -15.76
CA VAL A 692 25.36 -6.66 -16.90
C VAL A 692 24.01 -7.15 -16.40
N VAL A 693 22.95 -6.72 -17.07
CA VAL A 693 21.58 -7.12 -16.75
C VAL A 693 20.99 -7.79 -17.98
N ASP A 694 20.44 -8.97 -17.80
CA ASP A 694 19.68 -9.67 -18.84
C ASP A 694 18.49 -8.81 -19.30
N SER A 695 18.33 -8.65 -20.60
CA SER A 695 17.23 -7.89 -21.19
C SER A 695 16.10 -8.76 -21.75
N SER A 696 16.21 -10.09 -21.63
CA SER A 696 15.14 -11.00 -22.04
C SER A 696 13.91 -10.89 -21.11
N GLU A 697 12.72 -11.19 -21.65
CA GLU A 697 11.48 -11.33 -20.87
C GLU A 697 11.16 -10.13 -19.94
N GLY A 698 11.56 -8.92 -20.35
CA GLY A 698 11.35 -7.70 -19.57
C GLY A 698 12.15 -7.64 -18.26
N TYR A 699 13.17 -8.48 -18.10
CA TYR A 699 13.99 -8.60 -16.89
C TYR A 699 14.76 -7.31 -16.54
N THR A 700 14.90 -6.40 -17.49
CA THR A 700 15.43 -5.04 -17.30
C THR A 700 14.72 -4.25 -16.20
N TRP A 701 13.42 -4.49 -15.99
CA TRP A 701 12.63 -3.81 -14.97
C TRP A 701 12.43 -4.76 -13.79
N PRO A 702 12.81 -4.36 -12.56
CA PRO A 702 13.02 -2.97 -12.11
C PRO A 702 14.49 -2.49 -12.06
N TRP A 703 15.46 -3.29 -12.50
CA TRP A 703 16.89 -2.98 -12.37
C TRP A 703 17.30 -1.62 -12.92
N ALA A 704 16.69 -1.14 -14.01
CA ALA A 704 16.95 0.19 -14.53
C ALA A 704 16.73 1.31 -13.51
N TRP A 705 15.70 1.22 -12.65
CA TRP A 705 15.48 2.19 -11.58
C TRP A 705 16.57 2.13 -10.50
N TYR A 706 16.86 0.93 -9.99
CA TYR A 706 17.80 0.75 -8.88
C TYR A 706 19.27 0.96 -9.29
N LEU A 707 19.58 0.80 -10.58
CA LEU A 707 20.92 0.98 -11.13
C LEU A 707 21.10 2.32 -11.87
N ARG A 708 20.10 3.23 -11.82
CA ARG A 708 20.04 4.50 -12.60
C ARG A 708 21.24 5.45 -12.46
N ASP A 709 21.98 5.33 -11.37
CA ASP A 709 23.15 6.17 -11.08
C ASP A 709 24.46 5.59 -11.59
N TYR A 710 24.48 4.32 -12.00
CA TYR A 710 25.68 3.67 -12.52
C TYR A 710 25.90 4.05 -13.99
N LYS A 711 27.16 4.32 -14.33
CA LYS A 711 27.56 4.77 -15.68
C LYS A 711 27.79 3.62 -16.65
N ASN A 712 28.09 2.43 -16.13
CA ASN A 712 28.50 1.26 -16.91
C ASN A 712 27.53 0.09 -16.71
N VAL A 713 26.24 0.30 -17.03
CA VAL A 713 25.24 -0.77 -17.03
C VAL A 713 24.97 -1.22 -18.46
N GLN A 714 25.07 -2.53 -18.72
CA GLN A 714 24.81 -3.14 -20.01
C GLN A 714 23.53 -3.97 -19.94
N TYR A 715 22.51 -3.57 -20.68
CA TYR A 715 21.29 -4.35 -20.87
C TYR A 715 21.41 -5.15 -22.17
N GLN A 716 21.49 -6.47 -22.06
CA GLN A 716 21.65 -7.33 -23.23
C GLN A 716 21.01 -8.71 -23.03
N ALA A 717 20.56 -9.33 -24.12
CA ALA A 717 19.99 -10.67 -24.07
C ALA A 717 21.11 -11.70 -23.85
N ILE A 718 21.00 -12.50 -22.78
CA ILE A 718 22.02 -13.49 -22.42
C ILE A 718 21.72 -14.82 -23.13
N GLY A 719 22.42 -15.03 -24.26
CA GLY A 719 22.34 -16.26 -25.05
C GLY A 719 23.27 -17.39 -24.55
N PRO A 720 23.19 -18.58 -25.15
CA PRO A 720 24.00 -19.75 -24.78
C PRO A 720 25.51 -19.46 -24.79
N ASN A 721 26.23 -20.04 -23.81
CA ASN A 721 27.68 -19.92 -23.64
C ASN A 721 28.17 -18.48 -23.37
N TYR A 722 27.36 -17.66 -22.71
CA TYR A 722 27.74 -16.31 -22.33
C TYR A 722 28.86 -16.33 -21.28
N SER A 723 29.97 -15.66 -21.57
CA SER A 723 31.09 -15.52 -20.64
C SER A 723 31.08 -14.13 -19.99
N PRO A 724 30.83 -14.03 -18.67
CA PRO A 724 30.85 -12.76 -17.95
C PRO A 724 32.18 -12.01 -18.07
N PRO A 725 32.17 -10.68 -18.35
CA PRO A 725 33.37 -9.85 -18.29
C PRO A 725 34.02 -9.92 -16.90
N LYS A 726 35.36 -9.83 -16.83
CA LYS A 726 36.06 -9.90 -15.54
C LYS A 726 35.64 -8.76 -14.59
N GLY A 727 35.25 -9.10 -13.36
CA GLY A 727 34.90 -8.13 -12.32
C GLY A 727 33.58 -7.39 -12.53
N ALA A 728 32.72 -7.89 -13.43
CA ALA A 728 31.35 -7.42 -13.62
C ALA A 728 30.39 -8.13 -12.65
N ILE A 729 29.29 -7.46 -12.30
CA ILE A 729 28.14 -8.13 -11.68
C ILE A 729 27.19 -8.52 -12.81
N VAL A 730 26.72 -9.78 -12.83
CA VAL A 730 25.79 -10.24 -13.86
C VAL A 730 24.47 -10.65 -13.21
N LEU A 731 23.39 -10.00 -13.61
CA LEU A 731 22.02 -10.24 -13.12
C LEU A 731 21.22 -10.89 -14.24
N VAL A 732 20.81 -12.14 -14.05
CA VAL A 732 20.27 -12.99 -15.12
C VAL A 732 18.92 -13.56 -14.75
N HIS A 733 17.99 -13.59 -15.72
CA HIS A 733 16.73 -14.29 -15.54
C HIS A 733 16.98 -15.78 -15.29
N LYS A 734 16.24 -16.41 -14.36
CA LYS A 734 16.50 -17.80 -13.95
C LYS A 734 16.51 -18.79 -15.11
N ASN A 735 15.67 -18.58 -16.13
CA ASN A 735 15.63 -19.44 -17.32
C ASN A 735 16.93 -19.38 -18.15
N ASN A 736 17.66 -18.26 -18.11
CA ASN A 736 18.92 -18.06 -18.82
C ASN A 736 20.14 -18.28 -17.94
N ALA A 737 19.98 -18.56 -16.65
CA ALA A 737 21.11 -18.73 -15.73
C ALA A 737 22.04 -19.88 -16.17
N GLY A 738 21.50 -20.94 -16.78
CA GLY A 738 22.27 -22.05 -17.34
C GLY A 738 23.11 -21.69 -18.58
N ASN A 739 22.84 -20.55 -19.22
CA ASN A 739 23.61 -20.07 -20.36
C ASN A 739 24.93 -19.40 -19.94
N VAL A 740 25.05 -19.01 -18.67
CA VAL A 740 26.21 -18.30 -18.13
C VAL A 740 27.33 -19.29 -17.82
N GLN A 741 28.52 -19.04 -18.34
CA GLN A 741 29.75 -19.78 -18.01
C GLN A 741 30.63 -18.91 -17.11
N PRO A 742 30.38 -18.87 -15.78
CA PRO A 742 31.18 -18.08 -14.87
C PRO A 742 32.61 -18.64 -14.84
N GLY A 743 33.59 -17.79 -15.13
CA GLY A 743 35.01 -18.14 -15.02
C GLY A 743 35.43 -18.36 -13.56
N PRO A 744 36.69 -18.76 -13.31
CA PRO A 744 37.22 -18.99 -11.96
C PRO A 744 37.27 -17.72 -11.10
N ASP A 745 36.99 -16.55 -11.66
CA ASP A 745 36.97 -15.26 -10.97
C ASP A 745 35.62 -14.94 -10.29
N TYR A 746 34.61 -15.82 -10.39
CA TYR A 746 33.27 -15.63 -9.81
C TYR A 746 33.00 -16.55 -8.61
N GLY A 747 32.19 -16.06 -7.66
CA GLY A 747 31.68 -16.83 -6.53
C GLY A 747 30.46 -17.69 -6.90
N PRO A 748 29.88 -18.42 -5.93
CA PRO A 748 28.65 -19.17 -6.17
C PRO A 748 27.50 -18.24 -6.56
N PRO A 749 26.60 -18.67 -7.47
CA PRO A 749 25.46 -17.87 -7.88
C PRO A 749 24.47 -17.66 -6.72
N VAL A 750 23.86 -16.48 -6.67
CA VAL A 750 22.85 -16.12 -5.67
C VAL A 750 21.48 -16.12 -6.32
N ASN A 751 20.59 -16.99 -5.85
CA ASN A 751 19.19 -17.01 -6.27
C ASN A 751 18.39 -15.97 -5.50
N TYR A 752 17.46 -15.30 -6.18
CA TYR A 752 16.58 -14.32 -5.58
C TYR A 752 15.24 -14.27 -6.33
N ALA A 753 14.17 -13.89 -5.65
CA ALA A 753 12.90 -13.58 -6.30
C ALA A 753 13.05 -12.24 -7.02
N HIS A 754 12.58 -12.09 -8.26
CA HIS A 754 12.70 -10.85 -9.01
C HIS A 754 11.39 -10.06 -9.03
N ARG A 755 10.28 -10.72 -9.43
CA ARG A 755 8.92 -10.16 -9.36
C ARG A 755 7.94 -11.27 -8.97
N ARG A 756 6.83 -10.89 -8.35
CA ARG A 756 5.75 -11.78 -7.94
C ARG A 756 4.39 -11.26 -8.39
N TRP A 757 3.36 -12.10 -8.46
CA TRP A 757 1.98 -11.68 -8.76
C TRP A 757 0.92 -12.59 -8.13
N PHE A 758 -0.29 -12.04 -7.97
CA PHE A 758 -1.43 -12.74 -7.40
C PHE A 758 -1.80 -13.99 -8.23
N PRO A 759 -2.21 -15.12 -7.63
CA PRO A 759 -2.61 -16.32 -8.34
C PRO A 759 -3.78 -16.09 -9.31
N GLU A 760 -3.61 -16.45 -10.59
CA GLU A 760 -4.56 -16.11 -11.66
C GLU A 760 -5.55 -17.25 -11.99
N ASP A 761 -5.85 -18.11 -11.02
CA ASP A 761 -6.72 -19.29 -11.20
C ASP A 761 -8.15 -18.94 -11.62
N TYR A 762 -8.58 -17.71 -11.35
CA TYR A 762 -9.87 -17.18 -11.80
C TYR A 762 -10.00 -17.15 -13.34
N ARG A 763 -8.91 -17.34 -14.09
CA ARG A 763 -8.94 -17.51 -15.56
C ARG A 763 -9.36 -18.92 -16.01
N GLY A 764 -9.32 -19.90 -15.12
CA GLY A 764 -9.51 -21.32 -15.44
C GLY A 764 -8.38 -21.94 -16.27
N ALA A 765 -8.29 -23.26 -16.26
CA ALA A 765 -7.33 -24.00 -17.10
C ALA A 765 -7.58 -23.72 -18.59
N ASP A 766 -6.53 -23.38 -19.34
CA ASP A 766 -6.54 -23.03 -20.76
C ASP A 766 -7.39 -21.81 -21.18
N GLN A 767 -7.80 -20.92 -20.25
CA GLN A 767 -8.65 -19.75 -20.55
C GLN A 767 -10.01 -20.08 -21.19
N LYS A 768 -10.49 -21.32 -21.03
CA LYS A 768 -11.79 -21.77 -21.53
C LYS A 768 -12.96 -21.40 -20.61
N TYR A 769 -12.69 -20.78 -19.46
CA TYR A 769 -13.71 -20.41 -18.48
C TYR A 769 -14.44 -19.14 -18.93
N SER A 770 -15.70 -19.29 -19.32
CA SER A 770 -16.49 -18.22 -19.94
C SER A 770 -17.24 -17.36 -18.91
N THR A 771 -17.76 -16.20 -19.35
CA THR A 771 -18.67 -15.35 -18.55
C THR A 771 -19.90 -16.12 -18.06
N HIS A 772 -20.41 -17.07 -18.86
CA HIS A 772 -21.51 -17.93 -18.44
C HIS A 772 -21.09 -18.87 -17.29
N ASP A 773 -19.92 -19.50 -17.40
CA ASP A 773 -19.40 -20.39 -16.34
C ASP A 773 -19.23 -19.63 -15.03
N PHE A 774 -18.69 -18.40 -15.09
CA PHE A 774 -18.56 -17.51 -13.93
C PHE A 774 -19.90 -17.29 -13.23
N PHE A 775 -20.94 -16.85 -13.95
CA PHE A 775 -22.25 -16.58 -13.34
C PHE A 775 -22.98 -17.85 -12.89
N ARG A 776 -22.74 -19.00 -13.54
CA ARG A 776 -23.25 -20.30 -13.09
C ARG A 776 -22.63 -20.70 -11.75
N ASP A 777 -21.32 -20.54 -11.61
CA ASP A 777 -20.56 -21.01 -10.45
C ASP A 777 -20.47 -19.98 -9.31
N LEU A 778 -20.91 -18.73 -9.54
CA LEU A 778 -20.87 -17.60 -8.60
C LEU A 778 -21.43 -17.94 -7.21
N PHE A 779 -22.47 -18.78 -7.15
CA PHE A 779 -23.13 -19.22 -5.92
C PHE A 779 -22.85 -20.68 -5.55
N SER A 780 -21.84 -21.30 -6.18
CA SER A 780 -21.41 -22.64 -5.81
C SER A 780 -20.74 -22.62 -4.43
N LYS A 781 -20.93 -23.69 -3.64
CA LYS A 781 -20.37 -23.77 -2.27
C LYS A 781 -18.86 -23.57 -2.24
N ARG A 782 -18.14 -24.08 -3.25
CA ARG A 782 -16.69 -24.00 -3.36
C ARG A 782 -16.23 -22.57 -3.63
N GLU A 783 -16.70 -21.95 -4.72
CA GLU A 783 -16.29 -20.60 -5.08
C GLU A 783 -16.68 -19.60 -3.99
N LEU A 784 -17.90 -19.71 -3.43
CA LEU A 784 -18.33 -18.84 -2.34
C LEU A 784 -17.40 -18.95 -1.12
N SER A 785 -16.92 -20.14 -0.79
CA SER A 785 -16.01 -20.33 0.34
C SER A 785 -14.65 -19.67 0.11
N TYR A 786 -14.08 -19.79 -1.10
CA TYR A 786 -12.82 -19.12 -1.45
C TYR A 786 -12.95 -17.61 -1.46
N TRP A 787 -14.02 -17.08 -2.09
CA TRP A 787 -14.24 -15.64 -2.15
C TRP A 787 -14.56 -15.05 -0.79
N LEU A 788 -15.31 -15.75 0.07
CA LEU A 788 -15.55 -15.31 1.44
C LEU A 788 -14.26 -15.32 2.27
N ASP A 789 -13.44 -16.35 2.12
CA ASP A 789 -12.16 -16.43 2.84
C ASP A 789 -11.20 -15.32 2.38
N PHE A 790 -11.09 -15.09 1.07
CA PHE A 790 -10.33 -13.98 0.51
C PHE A 790 -10.89 -12.62 0.97
N TRP A 791 -12.20 -12.43 0.96
CA TRP A 791 -12.82 -11.17 1.36
C TRP A 791 -12.56 -10.83 2.84
N VAL A 792 -12.57 -11.84 3.72
CA VAL A 792 -12.38 -11.68 5.16
C VAL A 792 -10.89 -11.70 5.55
N ARG A 793 -10.13 -12.69 5.12
CA ARG A 793 -8.74 -12.94 5.54
C ARG A 793 -7.69 -12.46 4.56
N ARG A 794 -8.07 -12.20 3.29
CA ARG A 794 -7.17 -11.86 2.17
C ARG A 794 -6.14 -12.95 1.85
N THR A 795 -6.44 -14.20 2.22
CA THR A 795 -5.60 -15.35 1.88
C THR A 795 -5.77 -15.66 0.39
N PRO A 796 -4.71 -15.62 -0.43
CA PRO A 796 -4.80 -16.01 -1.83
C PRO A 796 -5.25 -17.48 -1.96
N PRO A 797 -5.99 -17.83 -3.03
CA PRO A 797 -6.53 -19.17 -3.21
C PRO A 797 -5.45 -20.24 -3.48
N ASN A 798 -4.27 -19.84 -3.95
CA ASN A 798 -3.13 -20.70 -4.29
C ASN A 798 -1.79 -19.99 -4.03
N GLU A 799 -0.69 -20.69 -4.30
CA GLU A 799 0.67 -20.14 -4.21
C GLU A 799 0.88 -18.97 -5.18
N ILE A 800 1.63 -17.98 -4.71
CA ILE A 800 1.91 -16.74 -5.44
C ILE A 800 2.83 -17.01 -6.62
N GLY A 801 2.52 -16.43 -7.78
CA GLY A 801 3.37 -16.51 -8.96
C GLY A 801 4.68 -15.75 -8.76
N SER A 802 5.80 -16.27 -9.28
CA SER A 802 7.12 -15.63 -9.21
C SER A 802 7.89 -15.77 -10.51
N THR A 803 8.62 -14.72 -10.88
CA THR A 803 9.78 -14.79 -11.78
C THR A 803 11.02 -14.53 -10.93
N ASP A 804 12.02 -15.39 -11.08
CA ASP A 804 13.21 -15.41 -10.25
C ASP A 804 14.44 -14.97 -11.04
N GLY A 805 15.45 -14.52 -10.30
CA GLY A 805 16.74 -14.12 -10.79
C GLY A 805 17.88 -14.96 -10.24
N VAL A 806 18.99 -14.95 -10.97
CA VAL A 806 20.28 -15.47 -10.53
C VAL A 806 21.33 -14.38 -10.71
N ALA A 807 22.01 -14.02 -9.62
CA ALA A 807 23.08 -13.04 -9.62
C ALA A 807 24.44 -13.74 -9.54
N PHE A 808 25.33 -13.39 -10.46
CA PHE A 808 26.72 -13.82 -10.46
C PHE A 808 27.58 -12.66 -10.02
N PHE A 809 28.33 -12.88 -8.93
CA PHE A 809 29.21 -11.89 -8.35
C PHE A 809 30.67 -12.31 -8.49
N PRO A 810 31.60 -11.36 -8.73
CA PRO A 810 33.04 -11.61 -8.65
C PRO A 810 33.44 -12.23 -7.30
N LYS A 811 34.52 -13.02 -7.23
CA LYS A 811 34.97 -13.64 -5.96
C LYS A 811 35.27 -12.61 -4.87
N ASP A 812 35.80 -11.44 -5.24
CA ASP A 812 36.03 -10.34 -4.31
C ASP A 812 34.73 -9.73 -3.78
N PHE A 813 33.58 -10.00 -4.39
CA PHE A 813 32.28 -9.67 -3.80
C PHE A 813 32.03 -10.45 -2.50
N SER A 814 32.50 -11.70 -2.41
CA SER A 814 32.49 -12.46 -1.15
C SER A 814 33.55 -11.98 -0.14
N ALA A 815 34.50 -11.15 -0.60
CA ALA A 815 35.51 -10.49 0.22
C ALA A 815 35.13 -9.05 0.59
N ILE A 816 33.97 -8.54 0.15
CA ILE A 816 33.31 -7.44 0.83
C ILE A 816 32.92 -8.02 2.18
N PRO A 817 33.60 -7.67 3.29
CA PRO A 817 32.92 -7.82 4.55
C PRO A 817 31.69 -6.93 4.37
N THR A 818 30.49 -7.43 4.65
CA THR A 818 29.35 -6.52 4.78
C THR A 818 29.84 -5.48 5.80
N GLU A 819 30.19 -4.29 5.34
CA GLU A 819 30.79 -3.21 6.13
C GLU A 819 29.96 -1.94 5.91
N PRO A 820 29.88 -1.08 6.93
CA PRO A 820 28.68 -0.30 7.22
C PRO A 820 28.49 0.93 6.32
N VAL A 821 27.23 1.23 6.01
CA VAL A 821 26.76 2.61 5.87
C VAL A 821 25.79 2.86 7.01
N GLY A 822 26.22 3.57 8.05
CA GLY A 822 25.32 4.04 9.12
C GLY A 822 25.94 3.95 10.52
N PRO A 823 25.58 4.86 11.45
CA PRO A 823 26.55 5.53 12.30
C PRO A 823 26.83 4.79 13.61
N THR A 824 28.11 4.65 13.95
CA THR A 824 28.55 4.66 15.35
C THR A 824 28.23 6.06 15.91
N VAL A 825 27.10 6.23 16.60
CA VAL A 825 26.82 7.49 17.30
C VAL A 825 27.54 7.47 18.64
N ARG A 826 28.72 8.13 18.70
CA ARG A 826 29.17 8.69 19.98
C ARG A 826 28.23 9.85 20.29
N THR A 827 27.38 9.69 21.31
CA THR A 827 26.67 10.84 21.88
C THR A 827 27.63 11.56 22.83
N ASP A 828 27.65 12.89 22.76
CA ASP A 828 28.53 13.75 23.55
C ASP A 828 28.31 13.52 25.06
N GLY A 829 29.17 12.69 25.68
CA GLY A 829 29.30 12.57 27.13
C GLY A 829 29.24 11.15 27.71
N THR A 830 30.37 10.43 27.65
CA THR A 830 30.80 9.31 28.55
C THR A 830 30.28 7.87 28.40
N GLN A 831 29.22 7.55 27.64
CA GLN A 831 28.79 6.15 27.43
C GLN A 831 28.96 5.67 25.97
N LEU A 832 29.50 4.46 25.78
CA LEU A 832 29.59 3.82 24.45
C LEU A 832 28.25 3.14 24.12
N VAL A 833 27.68 3.47 22.97
CA VAL A 833 26.47 2.82 22.42
C VAL A 833 26.79 2.31 21.03
N ILE A 834 26.55 1.01 20.80
CA ILE A 834 26.75 0.34 19.51
C ILE A 834 25.43 -0.24 19.02
N GLY A 835 25.22 -0.34 17.71
CA GLY A 835 23.96 -0.78 17.14
C GLY A 835 23.17 0.32 16.44
N GLY A 836 21.84 0.16 16.44
CA GLY A 836 20.88 0.95 15.70
C GLY A 836 19.98 0.03 14.86
N ASP A 837 18.70 0.37 14.71
CA ASP A 837 17.75 -0.47 14.00
C ASP A 837 18.19 -0.79 12.57
N GLY A 838 18.22 -2.09 12.25
CA GLY A 838 18.35 -2.58 10.88
C GLY A 838 19.13 -3.89 10.78
N SER A 839 19.51 -4.24 9.55
CA SER A 839 20.21 -5.49 9.22
C SER A 839 21.58 -5.26 8.59
N ALA A 840 21.98 -3.99 8.43
CA ALA A 840 23.32 -3.64 7.98
C ALA A 840 24.37 -4.03 9.05
N PRO A 841 25.64 -4.16 8.68
CA PRO A 841 26.75 -4.33 9.62
C PRO A 841 26.78 -3.20 10.64
N GLY A 842 26.99 -3.53 11.91
CA GLY A 842 26.92 -2.55 12.98
C GLY A 842 25.52 -2.11 13.38
N GLN A 843 24.48 -2.44 12.59
CA GLN A 843 23.08 -2.35 13.01
C GLN A 843 22.66 -3.66 13.69
N LEU A 844 21.69 -3.57 14.59
CA LEU A 844 21.16 -4.70 15.33
C LEU A 844 19.64 -4.74 15.14
N ASN A 845 19.07 -5.91 15.37
CA ASN A 845 17.64 -6.13 15.41
C ASN A 845 17.34 -7.15 16.52
N GLY A 846 16.74 -6.67 17.60
CA GLY A 846 16.48 -7.50 18.78
C GLY A 846 17.73 -8.17 19.36
N PRO A 847 18.82 -7.44 19.67
CA PRO A 847 20.00 -8.04 20.26
C PRO A 847 19.66 -8.72 21.60
N ALA A 848 20.13 -9.95 21.81
CA ALA A 848 19.91 -10.71 23.04
C ALA A 848 21.19 -10.80 23.86
N GLY A 849 22.03 -11.81 23.65
CA GLY A 849 23.28 -12.00 24.39
C GLY A 849 24.40 -11.03 24.00
N VAL A 850 25.20 -10.61 24.98
CA VAL A 850 26.44 -9.85 24.81
C VAL A 850 27.57 -10.49 25.62
N LYS A 851 28.80 -10.53 25.08
CA LYS A 851 30.01 -11.04 25.75
C LYS A 851 31.24 -10.23 25.35
N LEU A 852 32.32 -10.36 26.12
CA LEU A 852 33.61 -9.74 25.87
C LEU A 852 34.71 -10.80 25.74
N ASP A 853 35.73 -10.52 24.92
CA ASP A 853 37.00 -11.25 24.97
C ASP A 853 38.04 -10.56 25.88
N LYS A 854 39.21 -11.18 26.06
CA LYS A 854 40.31 -10.62 26.87
C LYS A 854 40.89 -9.31 26.33
N ALA A 855 40.74 -9.03 25.04
CA ALA A 855 41.16 -7.79 24.43
C ALA A 855 40.10 -6.67 24.59
N GLY A 856 38.94 -6.99 25.16
CA GLY A 856 37.81 -6.08 25.33
C GLY A 856 36.93 -5.94 24.09
N ASN A 857 37.10 -6.80 23.07
CA ASN A 857 36.21 -6.81 21.91
C ASN A 857 34.82 -7.28 22.34
N ILE A 858 33.79 -6.68 21.76
CA ILE A 858 32.39 -6.89 22.12
C ILE A 858 31.75 -7.84 21.12
N TYR A 859 31.12 -8.90 21.60
CA TYR A 859 30.39 -9.86 20.78
C TYR A 859 28.90 -9.77 21.11
N VAL A 860 28.05 -9.71 20.09
CA VAL A 860 26.59 -9.50 20.24
C VAL A 860 25.82 -10.54 19.43
N ALA A 861 24.80 -11.14 20.04
CA ALA A 861 23.83 -12.01 19.38
C ALA A 861 22.76 -11.12 18.79
N ASP A 862 22.84 -10.91 17.49
CA ASP A 862 21.90 -10.11 16.72
C ASP A 862 20.75 -11.02 16.27
N THR A 863 19.90 -11.34 17.24
CA THR A 863 18.99 -12.49 17.21
C THR A 863 18.03 -12.46 16.02
N ASN A 864 17.35 -11.34 15.77
CA ASN A 864 16.39 -11.29 14.65
C ASN A 864 17.06 -11.18 13.28
N ASN A 865 18.35 -10.83 13.23
CA ASN A 865 19.15 -10.87 12.01
C ASN A 865 19.89 -12.21 11.82
N ASN A 866 19.66 -13.20 12.69
CA ASN A 866 20.21 -14.55 12.59
C ASN A 866 21.74 -14.60 12.52
N ARG A 867 22.43 -13.77 13.31
CA ARG A 867 23.90 -13.67 13.28
C ARG A 867 24.52 -13.30 14.63
N ILE A 868 25.82 -13.54 14.75
CA ILE A 868 26.70 -12.99 15.80
C ILE A 868 27.53 -11.87 15.17
N GLN A 869 27.67 -10.73 15.86
CA GLN A 869 28.55 -9.63 15.44
C GLN A 869 29.66 -9.41 16.46
N LYS A 870 30.84 -9.01 15.99
CA LYS A 870 32.02 -8.65 16.77
C LYS A 870 32.37 -7.18 16.53
N TYR A 871 32.73 -6.47 17.59
CA TYR A 871 33.15 -5.08 17.60
C TYR A 871 34.44 -4.93 18.41
N ASP A 872 35.22 -3.89 18.13
CA ASP A 872 36.38 -3.53 18.95
C ASP A 872 35.93 -2.86 20.28
N PRO A 873 36.85 -2.60 21.22
CA PRO A 873 36.52 -1.96 22.51
C PRO A 873 35.97 -0.53 22.36
N ASP A 874 36.25 0.12 21.23
CA ASP A 874 35.77 1.47 20.89
C ASP A 874 34.38 1.43 20.22
N GLY A 875 33.85 0.23 19.94
CA GLY A 875 32.55 -0.01 19.34
C GLY A 875 32.53 0.00 17.81
N ASN A 876 33.68 -0.09 17.16
CA ASN A 876 33.75 -0.24 15.71
C ASN A 876 33.46 -1.70 15.34
N TYR A 877 32.60 -1.92 14.35
CA TYR A 877 32.33 -3.26 13.83
C TYR A 877 33.61 -3.91 13.28
N LEU A 878 33.80 -5.20 13.54
CA LEU A 878 34.97 -5.98 13.11
C LEU A 878 34.61 -7.16 12.21
N ALA A 879 33.56 -7.92 12.56
CA ALA A 879 33.20 -9.15 11.86
C ALA A 879 31.79 -9.63 12.23
N ALA A 880 31.25 -10.58 11.45
CA ALA A 880 30.03 -11.30 11.79
C ALA A 880 30.08 -12.77 11.36
N ALA A 881 29.25 -13.60 11.98
CA ALA A 881 28.99 -15.00 11.65
C ALA A 881 27.48 -15.26 11.57
N GLY A 882 27.02 -15.99 10.55
CA GLY A 882 25.59 -16.12 10.25
C GLY A 882 25.04 -14.98 9.38
N GLY A 883 23.72 -14.92 9.21
CA GLY A 883 23.06 -13.98 8.30
C GLY A 883 23.23 -14.30 6.81
N PHE A 884 22.99 -13.30 5.95
CA PHE A 884 22.85 -13.47 4.48
C PHE A 884 24.07 -13.94 3.70
N THR A 885 25.27 -13.78 4.26
CA THR A 885 26.53 -13.85 3.52
C THR A 885 27.51 -14.84 4.13
N SER A 886 27.09 -15.62 5.13
CA SER A 886 27.92 -16.59 5.82
C SER A 886 27.76 -17.98 5.20
N ASP A 887 28.83 -18.78 5.20
CA ASP A 887 28.88 -20.15 4.66
C ASP A 887 27.96 -21.14 5.40
N PHE A 888 27.25 -20.69 6.43
CA PHE A 888 26.28 -21.45 7.21
C PHE A 888 25.19 -20.54 7.78
N SER A 889 23.98 -21.08 7.97
CA SER A 889 22.82 -20.35 8.50
C SER A 889 22.65 -20.59 10.00
N MET A 890 22.21 -19.56 10.71
CA MET A 890 21.68 -19.64 12.09
C MET A 890 20.17 -19.29 12.08
N ASN A 891 19.45 -19.61 13.14
CA ASN A 891 18.05 -19.25 13.33
C ASN A 891 17.82 -18.77 14.77
N GLN A 892 17.73 -17.44 14.89
CA GLN A 892 17.70 -16.68 16.13
C GLN A 892 18.73 -17.21 17.14
N PRO A 893 20.02 -16.89 16.97
CA PRO A 893 21.00 -17.15 18.03
C PRO A 893 20.72 -16.21 19.21
N TRP A 894 20.57 -16.76 20.41
CA TRP A 894 20.25 -15.96 21.61
C TRP A 894 21.47 -15.59 22.44
N SER A 895 22.52 -16.41 22.44
CA SER A 895 23.73 -16.12 23.21
C SER A 895 24.97 -16.79 22.64
N MET A 896 26.13 -16.38 23.17
CA MET A 896 27.42 -16.98 22.91
C MET A 896 28.31 -16.98 24.16
N ALA A 897 29.37 -17.77 24.13
CA ALA A 897 30.47 -17.73 25.07
C ALA A 897 31.78 -17.60 24.28
N VAL A 898 32.71 -16.78 24.78
CA VAL A 898 33.99 -16.50 24.13
C VAL A 898 35.11 -17.04 25.01
N ALA A 899 35.92 -17.94 24.47
CA ALA A 899 37.06 -18.54 25.17
C ALA A 899 38.30 -17.64 25.11
N ASP A 900 39.27 -17.92 25.97
CA ASP A 900 40.52 -17.16 26.09
C ASP A 900 41.37 -17.13 24.81
N ASP A 901 41.24 -18.14 23.95
CA ASP A 901 41.92 -18.25 22.66
C ASP A 901 41.14 -17.57 21.51
N GLY A 902 39.98 -16.98 21.81
CA GLY A 902 39.09 -16.34 20.86
C GLY A 902 38.04 -17.28 20.25
N THR A 903 38.03 -18.57 20.57
CA THR A 903 36.98 -19.51 20.13
C THR A 903 35.61 -19.06 20.63
N VAL A 904 34.59 -19.06 19.78
CA VAL A 904 33.23 -18.64 20.13
C VAL A 904 32.28 -19.83 20.05
N PHE A 905 31.52 -20.08 21.11
CA PHE A 905 30.46 -21.08 21.13
C PHE A 905 29.11 -20.37 21.12
N VAL A 906 28.24 -20.72 20.18
CA VAL A 906 26.96 -20.03 19.93
C VAL A 906 25.81 -20.97 20.20
N ALA A 907 24.80 -20.51 20.93
CA ALA A 907 23.53 -21.19 21.08
C ALA A 907 22.60 -20.79 19.91
N ASP A 908 22.45 -21.69 18.93
CA ASP A 908 21.60 -21.50 17.76
C ASP A 908 20.18 -22.02 18.09
N THR A 909 19.41 -21.16 18.76
CA THR A 909 18.26 -21.54 19.58
C THR A 909 17.18 -22.29 18.82
N TRP A 910 16.76 -21.80 17.65
CA TRP A 910 15.69 -22.45 16.88
C TRP A 910 16.17 -23.46 15.84
N ASN A 911 17.47 -23.59 15.65
CA ASN A 911 18.03 -24.78 15.01
C ASN A 911 18.38 -25.87 16.04
N HIS A 912 18.14 -25.60 17.33
CA HIS A 912 18.31 -26.55 18.42
C HIS A 912 19.72 -27.17 18.46
N LYS A 913 20.75 -26.34 18.31
CA LYS A 913 22.14 -26.80 18.23
C LYS A 913 23.12 -25.79 18.81
N ILE A 914 24.33 -26.25 19.07
CA ILE A 914 25.47 -25.41 19.45
C ILE A 914 26.46 -25.36 18.28
N ILE A 915 26.97 -24.16 18.00
CA ILE A 915 27.95 -23.93 16.93
C ILE A 915 29.26 -23.45 17.56
N LYS A 916 30.38 -24.08 17.19
CA LYS A 916 31.75 -23.66 17.53
C LYS A 916 32.34 -22.89 16.35
N LEU A 917 32.80 -21.68 16.62
CA LEU A 917 33.47 -20.78 15.70
C LEU A 917 34.91 -20.51 16.15
N ASP A 918 35.80 -20.24 15.22
CA ASP A 918 37.16 -19.76 15.54
C ASP A 918 37.18 -18.27 15.89
N LYS A 919 38.38 -17.74 16.21
CA LYS A 919 38.61 -16.33 16.55
C LYS A 919 38.23 -15.32 15.46
N ASP A 920 38.14 -15.79 14.22
CA ASP A 920 37.78 -15.02 13.03
C ASP A 920 36.31 -15.27 12.64
N LEU A 921 35.52 -15.84 13.56
CA LEU A 921 34.10 -16.17 13.42
C LEU A 921 33.78 -17.20 12.33
N LYS A 922 34.73 -18.03 11.90
CA LYS A 922 34.45 -19.12 10.94
C LYS A 922 33.97 -20.36 11.65
N LYS A 923 33.00 -21.08 11.06
CA LYS A 923 32.47 -22.31 11.64
C LYS A 923 33.51 -23.43 11.63
N VAL A 924 33.77 -23.99 12.81
CA VAL A 924 34.66 -25.13 13.04
C VAL A 924 33.85 -26.41 13.20
N LYS A 925 32.80 -26.39 14.02
CA LYS A 925 31.99 -27.58 14.36
C LYS A 925 30.58 -27.17 14.79
N GLU A 926 29.64 -28.10 14.72
CA GLU A 926 28.32 -27.98 15.34
C GLU A 926 27.89 -29.32 15.96
N TRP A 927 27.04 -29.28 16.99
CA TRP A 927 26.44 -30.46 17.60
C TRP A 927 25.05 -30.17 18.18
N GLY A 928 24.26 -31.23 18.34
CA GLY A 928 22.83 -31.17 18.65
C GLY A 928 21.99 -31.70 17.47
N VAL A 929 20.93 -32.45 17.77
CA VAL A 929 19.96 -32.98 16.80
C VAL A 929 18.62 -32.32 17.08
N GLY A 930 18.13 -31.49 16.15
CA GLY A 930 16.99 -30.61 16.41
C GLY A 930 15.60 -31.23 16.26
N GLY A 931 14.62 -30.58 16.89
CA GLY A 931 13.18 -30.75 16.58
C GLY A 931 12.38 -31.70 17.47
N GLN A 932 12.94 -32.26 18.55
CA GLN A 932 12.20 -33.10 19.51
C GLN A 932 12.57 -32.79 20.96
N GLU A 933 11.56 -32.68 21.84
CA GLU A 933 11.75 -32.69 23.29
C GLU A 933 12.43 -34.00 23.71
N SER A 934 13.42 -33.93 24.61
CA SER A 934 14.16 -35.11 25.06
C SER A 934 13.42 -35.81 26.20
N ALA A 935 12.46 -36.66 25.85
CA ALA A 935 11.74 -37.49 26.82
C ALA A 935 12.62 -38.56 27.50
N ASP A 936 13.76 -38.90 26.90
CA ASP A 936 14.72 -39.92 27.35
C ASP A 936 15.96 -39.34 28.06
N GLY A 937 16.08 -38.00 28.17
CA GLY A 937 17.23 -37.34 28.76
C GLY A 937 18.51 -37.39 27.92
N ASP A 938 18.42 -37.74 26.63
CA ASP A 938 19.53 -37.74 25.67
C ASP A 938 20.18 -36.33 25.57
N PRO A 939 21.49 -36.20 25.85
CA PRO A 939 22.18 -34.92 25.81
C PRO A 939 22.42 -34.38 24.39
N THR A 940 22.10 -35.13 23.34
CA THR A 940 22.22 -34.66 21.95
C THR A 940 20.93 -34.03 21.42
N LYS A 941 19.77 -34.33 22.04
CA LYS A 941 18.46 -33.79 21.66
C LYS A 941 18.20 -32.47 22.39
N LEU A 942 18.65 -31.37 21.80
CA LEU A 942 18.44 -30.05 22.36
C LEU A 942 17.07 -29.50 21.95
N PHE A 943 16.48 -28.68 22.81
CA PHE A 943 15.23 -28.00 22.54
C PHE A 943 15.27 -26.56 23.07
N GLY A 944 15.79 -25.67 22.21
CA GLY A 944 15.86 -24.24 22.49
C GLY A 944 17.03 -23.92 23.42
N PRO A 945 18.28 -24.27 23.06
CA PRO A 945 19.44 -23.83 23.83
C PRO A 945 19.49 -22.30 23.81
N ARG A 946 19.60 -21.64 24.97
CA ARG A 946 19.53 -20.16 25.07
C ARG A 946 20.82 -19.51 25.48
N ASP A 947 21.22 -19.65 26.74
CA ASP A 947 22.47 -19.09 27.24
C ASP A 947 23.56 -20.14 27.29
N ILE A 948 24.80 -19.67 27.20
CA ILE A 948 25.99 -20.49 27.10
C ILE A 948 27.13 -19.78 27.83
N THR A 949 27.87 -20.52 28.64
CA THR A 949 29.01 -20.02 29.40
C THR A 949 30.13 -21.06 29.42
N LEU A 950 31.31 -20.65 29.90
CA LEU A 950 32.48 -21.52 30.02
C LEU A 950 32.80 -21.76 31.50
N THR A 951 33.14 -23.00 31.85
CA THR A 951 33.72 -23.31 33.17
C THR A 951 35.17 -22.83 33.25
N ALA A 952 35.76 -22.81 34.45
CA ALA A 952 37.18 -22.51 34.63
C ALA A 952 38.12 -23.47 33.83
N GLY A 953 37.67 -24.69 33.52
CA GLY A 953 38.39 -25.64 32.66
C GLY A 953 38.21 -25.40 31.15
N GLY A 954 37.34 -24.45 30.77
CA GLY A 954 36.97 -24.14 29.40
C GLY A 954 35.94 -25.09 28.79
N ASN A 955 35.24 -25.89 29.60
CA ASN A 955 34.09 -26.69 29.14
C ASN A 955 32.89 -25.78 28.89
N VAL A 956 32.00 -26.21 28.00
CA VAL A 956 30.84 -25.43 27.54
C VAL A 956 29.61 -25.83 28.35
N VAL A 957 29.01 -24.90 29.06
CA VAL A 957 27.74 -25.12 29.79
C VAL A 957 26.63 -24.36 29.09
N ILE A 958 25.51 -25.03 28.82
CA ILE A 958 24.34 -24.44 28.16
C ILE A 958 23.08 -24.58 29.01
N THR A 959 22.12 -23.68 28.78
CA THR A 959 20.72 -23.89 29.18
C THR A 959 19.93 -24.47 28.03
N ASP A 960 19.51 -25.73 28.17
CA ASP A 960 18.59 -26.39 27.24
C ASP A 960 17.16 -26.11 27.71
N THR A 961 16.70 -24.90 27.39
CA THR A 961 15.57 -24.23 28.04
C THR A 961 14.28 -25.03 27.93
N GLY A 962 13.94 -25.51 26.74
CA GLY A 962 12.71 -26.26 26.50
C GLY A 962 12.68 -27.64 27.15
N ASN A 963 13.85 -28.25 27.39
CA ASN A 963 13.97 -29.49 28.14
C ASN A 963 14.17 -29.27 29.66
N SER A 964 14.14 -28.01 30.13
CA SER A 964 14.28 -27.63 31.55
C SER A 964 15.51 -28.22 32.24
N ARG A 965 16.67 -28.12 31.58
CA ARG A 965 17.95 -28.63 32.09
C ARG A 965 19.15 -27.74 31.74
N ILE A 966 20.24 -27.95 32.45
CA ILE A 966 21.58 -27.49 32.05
C ILE A 966 22.45 -28.67 31.64
N ILE A 967 23.34 -28.46 30.67
CA ILE A 967 24.23 -29.50 30.15
C ILE A 967 25.64 -28.93 30.02
N GLU A 968 26.62 -29.72 30.45
CA GLU A 968 28.05 -29.46 30.26
C GLU A 968 28.61 -30.37 29.16
N TYR A 969 29.28 -29.76 28.20
CA TYR A 969 30.04 -30.42 27.15
C TYR A 969 31.54 -30.09 27.25
N THR A 970 32.38 -30.96 26.74
CA THR A 970 33.77 -30.62 26.42
C THR A 970 33.80 -29.55 25.32
N LYS A 971 34.97 -28.95 25.11
CA LYS A 971 35.23 -27.95 24.05
C LYS A 971 34.97 -28.50 22.64
N ASP A 972 34.93 -29.81 22.51
CA ASP A 972 34.71 -30.52 21.25
C ASP A 972 33.27 -31.07 21.13
N GLY A 973 32.41 -30.79 22.10
CA GLY A 973 30.98 -31.14 22.05
C GLY A 973 30.63 -32.51 22.62
N ASP A 974 31.56 -33.16 23.34
CA ASP A 974 31.28 -34.44 24.00
C ASP A 974 30.57 -34.18 25.33
N PHE A 975 29.57 -34.98 25.66
CA PHE A 975 28.82 -34.84 26.90
C PHE A 975 29.68 -35.11 28.14
N VAL A 976 29.57 -34.24 29.15
CA VAL A 976 30.24 -34.38 30.46
C VAL A 976 29.23 -34.73 31.55
N ARG A 977 28.23 -33.88 31.76
CA ARG A 977 27.16 -34.06 32.75
C ARG A 977 25.94 -33.20 32.42
N GLN A 978 24.79 -33.53 33.00
CA GLN A 978 23.57 -32.70 32.97
C GLN A 978 22.90 -32.65 34.34
N LEU A 979 22.12 -31.59 34.59
CA LEU A 979 21.28 -31.46 35.78
C LEU A 979 19.92 -30.89 35.37
N GLY A 980 18.86 -31.54 35.85
CA GLY A 980 17.48 -31.29 35.45
C GLY A 980 17.01 -32.18 34.31
N GLY A 981 15.87 -31.83 33.71
CA GLY A 981 15.24 -32.61 32.65
C GLY A 981 13.75 -32.82 32.91
N LYS A 982 12.95 -32.61 31.86
CA LYS A 982 11.51 -32.83 31.87
C LYS A 982 11.22 -34.32 31.61
N VAL A 983 10.99 -35.11 32.67
CA VAL A 983 10.64 -36.54 32.56
C VAL A 983 9.13 -36.74 32.31
N SER A 984 8.29 -35.80 32.78
CA SER A 984 6.85 -35.72 32.48
C SER A 984 6.31 -34.28 32.72
N ASP A 985 5.14 -33.93 32.20
CA ASP A 985 4.50 -32.60 32.42
C ASP A 985 4.19 -32.31 33.91
N THR A 986 4.22 -33.33 34.77
CA THR A 986 3.97 -33.23 36.21
C THR A 986 5.24 -33.23 37.06
N ASP A 987 6.39 -33.55 36.48
CA ASP A 987 7.67 -33.64 37.19
C ASP A 987 8.51 -32.40 36.87
N ALA A 988 8.46 -31.42 37.77
CA ALA A 988 9.01 -30.09 37.52
C ALA A 988 10.55 -30.01 37.59
N GLY A 989 11.25 -31.12 37.87
CA GLY A 989 12.70 -31.14 38.02
C GLY A 989 13.23 -30.05 38.98
N PRO A 990 14.55 -29.80 39.00
CA PRO A 990 15.15 -28.70 39.75
C PRO A 990 14.96 -27.32 39.08
N PHE A 991 14.57 -27.26 37.80
CA PHE A 991 14.45 -26.01 37.03
C PHE A 991 13.13 -25.94 36.25
N LYS A 992 12.59 -24.73 36.09
CA LYS A 992 11.44 -24.45 35.24
C LYS A 992 11.76 -23.27 34.30
N GLU A 993 12.13 -23.61 33.07
CA GLU A 993 12.69 -22.70 32.05
C GLU A 993 13.98 -22.00 32.54
N PRO A 994 15.10 -22.75 32.69
CA PRO A 994 16.40 -22.14 33.00
C PRO A 994 16.89 -21.36 31.77
N VAL A 995 17.34 -20.11 31.96
CA VAL A 995 17.73 -19.20 30.86
C VAL A 995 19.16 -18.69 31.01
N GLY A 996 19.39 -17.66 31.82
CA GLY A 996 20.71 -17.05 32.00
C GLY A 996 21.69 -17.89 32.82
N LEU A 997 22.97 -17.85 32.46
CA LEU A 997 24.07 -18.53 33.14
C LEU A 997 25.21 -17.57 33.49
N ALA A 998 25.77 -17.70 34.69
CA ALA A 998 27.04 -17.06 35.05
C ALA A 998 27.94 -18.05 35.78
N ALA A 999 29.16 -18.24 35.30
CA ALA A 999 30.15 -19.13 35.93
C ALA A 999 31.13 -18.30 36.76
N ALA A 1000 31.42 -18.77 37.97
CA ALA A 1000 32.38 -18.15 38.87
C ALA A 1000 33.79 -18.76 38.71
N PRO A 1001 34.86 -17.99 38.98
CA PRO A 1001 36.24 -18.49 38.87
C PRO A 1001 36.55 -19.70 39.76
N ASN A 1002 35.83 -19.87 40.87
CA ASN A 1002 35.97 -21.00 41.79
C ASN A 1002 35.29 -22.30 41.27
N GLY A 1003 34.60 -22.23 40.13
CA GLY A 1003 33.87 -23.35 39.52
C GLY A 1003 32.37 -23.36 39.79
N ASP A 1004 31.87 -22.45 40.62
CA ASP A 1004 30.44 -22.34 40.91
C ASP A 1004 29.66 -21.81 39.70
N LEU A 1005 28.36 -22.12 39.63
CA LEU A 1005 27.48 -21.76 38.53
C LEU A 1005 26.18 -21.16 39.06
N TYR A 1006 25.78 -20.02 38.51
CA TYR A 1006 24.51 -19.37 38.77
C TYR A 1006 23.57 -19.55 37.59
N VAL A 1007 22.35 -20.00 37.85
CA VAL A 1007 21.33 -20.30 36.83
C VAL A 1007 20.08 -19.48 37.10
N ALA A 1008 19.64 -18.68 36.13
CA ALA A 1008 18.37 -17.97 36.20
C ALA A 1008 17.22 -18.92 35.88
N ASP A 1009 16.43 -19.27 36.89
CA ASP A 1009 15.30 -20.19 36.82
C ASP A 1009 14.00 -19.37 36.74
N PHE A 1010 13.59 -19.05 35.51
CA PHE A 1010 12.70 -17.93 35.21
C PHE A 1010 11.30 -18.09 35.83
N TRP A 1011 10.64 -19.24 35.60
CA TRP A 1011 9.27 -19.43 36.13
C TRP A 1011 9.24 -19.74 37.62
N ASN A 1012 10.33 -20.23 38.19
CA ASN A 1012 10.49 -20.34 39.64
C ASN A 1012 10.93 -19.01 40.28
N LYS A 1013 11.13 -17.95 39.47
CA LYS A 1013 11.43 -16.59 39.91
C LYS A 1013 12.63 -16.53 40.86
N ARG A 1014 13.69 -17.27 40.52
CA ARG A 1014 14.87 -17.39 41.37
C ARG A 1014 16.14 -17.54 40.56
N ILE A 1015 17.27 -17.27 41.19
CA ILE A 1015 18.60 -17.64 40.72
C ILE A 1015 19.08 -18.78 41.62
N VAL A 1016 19.48 -19.89 41.01
CA VAL A 1016 20.03 -21.06 41.70
C VAL A 1016 21.54 -20.98 41.65
N HIS A 1017 22.19 -20.99 42.83
CA HIS A 1017 23.64 -21.04 42.96
C HIS A 1017 24.06 -22.49 43.19
N LEU A 1018 24.89 -23.01 42.29
CA LEU A 1018 25.42 -24.35 42.29
C LEU A 1018 26.92 -24.34 42.57
N ASP A 1019 27.42 -25.25 43.39
CA ASP A 1019 28.85 -25.46 43.54
C ASP A 1019 29.47 -26.08 42.28
N LYS A 1020 30.80 -26.19 42.24
CA LYS A 1020 31.54 -26.88 41.16
C LYS A 1020 31.06 -28.31 40.84
N ASP A 1021 30.43 -28.99 41.80
CA ASP A 1021 29.90 -30.35 41.66
C ASP A 1021 28.41 -30.34 41.26
N TRP A 1022 27.86 -29.16 40.95
CA TRP A 1022 26.46 -28.89 40.59
C TRP A 1022 25.46 -29.20 41.71
N LYS A 1023 25.89 -29.09 42.97
CA LYS A 1023 24.98 -29.14 44.13
C LYS A 1023 24.48 -27.75 44.47
N VAL A 1024 23.20 -27.65 44.79
CA VAL A 1024 22.58 -26.37 45.20
C VAL A 1024 23.19 -25.89 46.52
N VAL A 1025 23.81 -24.72 46.49
CA VAL A 1025 24.40 -24.03 47.65
C VAL A 1025 23.39 -23.06 48.25
N SER A 1026 22.74 -22.25 47.41
CA SER A 1026 21.79 -21.22 47.83
C SER A 1026 20.82 -20.85 46.70
N GLU A 1027 19.71 -20.21 47.06
CA GLU A 1027 18.72 -19.72 46.10
C GLU A 1027 18.39 -18.24 46.39
N ILE A 1028 18.42 -17.41 45.34
CA ILE A 1028 18.13 -15.98 45.42
C ILE A 1028 16.78 -15.73 44.78
N LYS A 1029 15.81 -15.19 45.51
CA LYS A 1029 14.47 -14.92 44.97
C LYS A 1029 14.46 -13.62 44.16
N VAL A 1030 13.80 -13.64 43.00
CA VAL A 1030 13.60 -12.50 42.09
C VAL A 1030 12.11 -12.40 41.70
N PRO A 1031 11.23 -11.89 42.59
CA PRO A 1031 9.77 -12.00 42.42
C PRO A 1031 9.19 -11.30 41.19
N THR A 1032 9.92 -10.34 40.63
CA THR A 1032 9.52 -9.53 39.47
C THR A 1032 9.55 -10.30 38.15
N TRP A 1033 10.32 -11.39 38.06
CA TRP A 1033 10.30 -12.28 36.88
C TRP A 1033 8.96 -13.00 36.72
N GLY A 1034 8.64 -13.40 35.48
CA GLY A 1034 7.40 -14.12 35.13
C GLY A 1034 6.57 -13.50 34.00
N SER A 1035 7.21 -12.78 33.06
CA SER A 1035 6.55 -12.31 31.83
C SER A 1035 6.17 -13.45 30.87
N ASN A 1036 4.97 -13.36 30.31
CA ASN A 1036 4.50 -14.24 29.24
C ASN A 1036 5.18 -13.95 27.88
N GLY A 1037 5.85 -12.81 27.72
CA GLY A 1037 6.59 -12.46 26.51
C GLY A 1037 7.78 -13.40 26.33
N VAL A 1038 7.80 -14.19 25.25
CA VAL A 1038 8.83 -15.22 25.02
C VAL A 1038 10.25 -14.62 24.99
N THR A 1039 10.38 -13.36 24.56
CA THR A 1039 11.64 -12.59 24.47
C THR A 1039 12.05 -11.89 25.77
N ASP A 1040 11.18 -11.83 26.79
CA ASP A 1040 11.47 -11.16 28.06
C ASP A 1040 12.15 -12.14 29.02
N ARG A 1041 13.43 -12.45 28.77
CA ARG A 1041 14.18 -13.46 29.53
C ARG A 1041 15.46 -12.90 30.15
N PRO A 1042 15.73 -13.20 31.43
CA PRO A 1042 16.84 -12.61 32.15
C PRO A 1042 18.17 -13.32 31.87
N TYR A 1043 19.25 -12.53 31.85
CA TYR A 1043 20.63 -12.98 31.78
C TYR A 1043 21.40 -12.55 33.03
N LEU A 1044 22.49 -13.26 33.31
CA LEU A 1044 23.31 -13.07 34.49
C LEU A 1044 24.74 -12.66 34.11
N ALA A 1045 25.39 -11.86 34.96
CA ALA A 1045 26.82 -11.57 34.88
C ALA A 1045 27.44 -11.49 36.28
N LEU A 1046 28.64 -12.04 36.46
CA LEU A 1046 29.37 -12.00 37.73
C LEU A 1046 30.46 -10.93 37.67
N LEU A 1047 30.60 -10.17 38.75
CA LEU A 1047 31.65 -9.17 38.92
C LEU A 1047 32.90 -9.79 39.59
N PRO A 1048 34.12 -9.23 39.35
CA PRO A 1048 35.35 -9.76 39.94
C PRO A 1048 35.37 -9.77 41.49
N ASP A 1049 34.54 -8.93 42.12
CA ASP A 1049 34.40 -8.85 43.58
C ASP A 1049 33.34 -9.83 44.16
N GLY A 1050 32.76 -10.69 43.31
CA GLY A 1050 31.78 -11.70 43.71
C GLY A 1050 30.33 -11.21 43.72
N ARG A 1051 30.06 -9.95 43.36
CA ARG A 1051 28.67 -9.47 43.17
C ARG A 1051 28.04 -10.07 41.90
N LEU A 1052 26.74 -10.31 41.95
CA LEU A 1052 25.98 -10.88 40.83
C LEU A 1052 25.03 -9.83 40.24
N LEU A 1053 25.04 -9.69 38.93
CA LEU A 1053 24.12 -8.85 38.17
C LEU A 1053 23.08 -9.72 37.46
N ALA A 1054 21.83 -9.27 37.45
CA ALA A 1054 20.74 -9.93 36.72
C ALA A 1054 19.87 -8.90 35.99
N THR A 1055 19.50 -9.18 34.74
CA THR A 1055 18.55 -8.33 34.02
C THR A 1055 17.11 -8.65 34.43
N ASP A 1056 16.27 -7.62 34.43
CA ASP A 1056 14.82 -7.73 34.60
C ASP A 1056 14.15 -7.01 33.42
N PRO A 1057 13.93 -7.71 32.29
CA PRO A 1057 13.50 -7.07 31.05
C PRO A 1057 12.10 -6.47 31.12
N ASN A 1058 11.23 -7.01 31.99
CA ASN A 1058 9.83 -6.60 32.12
C ASN A 1058 9.33 -6.83 33.56
N PRO A 1059 9.71 -5.95 34.51
CA PRO A 1059 9.42 -6.11 35.94
C PRO A 1059 7.92 -6.01 36.28
N CYS A 1060 7.09 -5.51 35.36
CA CYS A 1060 5.68 -5.23 35.58
C CYS A 1060 4.72 -6.32 35.11
N ALA A 1061 5.22 -7.40 34.48
CA ALA A 1061 4.35 -8.42 33.91
C ALA A 1061 3.48 -9.20 34.94
N THR A 1062 3.76 -9.04 36.24
CA THR A 1062 3.06 -9.77 37.32
C THR A 1062 2.35 -8.88 38.34
N ALA A 1063 2.32 -7.56 38.15
CA ALA A 1063 1.68 -6.60 39.07
C ALA A 1063 0.31 -6.12 38.53
N PRO A 1064 -0.80 -6.29 39.28
CA PRO A 1064 -2.17 -5.93 38.85
C PRO A 1064 -2.39 -4.45 38.50
N ASP A 1065 -1.60 -3.55 39.11
CA ASP A 1065 -1.80 -2.09 39.05
C ASP A 1065 -0.59 -1.34 38.46
N CYS A 1066 0.21 -1.97 37.59
CA CYS A 1066 1.40 -1.30 37.06
C CYS A 1066 1.04 -0.21 36.03
N PRO A 1067 1.50 1.05 36.22
CA PRO A 1067 1.38 2.09 35.21
C PRO A 1067 2.30 1.77 34.02
N SER A 1068 1.70 1.49 32.86
CA SER A 1068 2.42 1.35 31.59
C SER A 1068 3.05 2.70 31.16
N PRO A 1069 4.27 2.72 30.56
CA PRO A 1069 5.34 1.71 30.55
C PRO A 1069 6.53 2.16 31.42
N GLN A 1070 7.06 1.28 32.27
CA GLN A 1070 8.39 1.47 32.89
C GLN A 1070 9.45 0.69 32.12
N SER A 1071 10.64 1.31 31.96
CA SER A 1071 11.88 0.72 31.47
C SER A 1071 12.31 -0.49 32.31
N GLY A 1072 12.87 -1.53 31.66
CA GLY A 1072 13.44 -2.68 32.38
C GLY A 1072 14.60 -2.32 33.32
N LYS A 1073 14.96 -3.22 34.23
CA LYS A 1073 15.91 -2.97 35.34
C LYS A 1073 17.14 -3.87 35.29
N ILE A 1074 18.19 -3.45 35.99
CA ILE A 1074 19.35 -4.29 36.30
C ILE A 1074 19.43 -4.44 37.82
N LEU A 1075 19.42 -5.67 38.31
CA LEU A 1075 19.47 -6.02 39.72
C LEU A 1075 20.90 -6.35 40.13
N VAL A 1076 21.35 -5.83 41.28
CA VAL A 1076 22.69 -6.05 41.82
C VAL A 1076 22.59 -6.78 43.15
N PHE A 1077 23.18 -7.97 43.24
CA PHE A 1077 23.23 -8.78 44.45
C PHE A 1077 24.65 -8.82 45.04
N ASP A 1078 24.76 -8.89 46.36
CA ASP A 1078 26.02 -9.19 47.03
C ASP A 1078 26.42 -10.67 46.87
N ALA A 1079 27.63 -11.02 47.31
CA ALA A 1079 28.14 -12.39 47.25
C ALA A 1079 27.35 -13.37 48.14
N ALA A 1080 26.55 -12.89 49.09
CA ALA A 1080 25.66 -13.69 49.92
C ALA A 1080 24.26 -13.87 49.29
N GLY A 1081 23.99 -13.20 48.16
CA GLY A 1081 22.71 -13.26 47.44
C GLY A 1081 21.65 -12.25 47.90
N ASN A 1082 22.02 -11.24 48.71
CA ASN A 1082 21.10 -10.16 49.07
C ASN A 1082 21.08 -9.08 47.98
N LEU A 1083 19.88 -8.58 47.65
CA LEU A 1083 19.73 -7.46 46.72
C LEU A 1083 20.29 -6.18 47.35
N LEU A 1084 21.33 -5.61 46.73
CA LEU A 1084 21.96 -4.36 47.18
C LEU A 1084 21.24 -3.14 46.61
N THR A 1085 21.01 -3.13 45.28
CA THR A 1085 20.38 -2.03 44.56
C THR A 1085 19.74 -2.54 43.27
N SER A 1086 18.87 -1.72 42.67
CA SER A 1086 18.34 -1.91 41.33
C SER A 1086 18.57 -0.66 40.51
N TYR A 1087 19.33 -0.78 39.42
CA TYR A 1087 19.55 0.32 38.50
C TYR A 1087 18.35 0.48 37.57
N GLU A 1088 17.69 1.63 37.66
CA GLU A 1088 16.61 2.05 36.78
C GLU A 1088 17.14 3.08 35.77
N PRO A 1089 17.14 2.76 34.47
CA PRO A 1089 17.55 3.71 33.43
C PRO A 1089 16.59 4.90 33.33
N ALA A 1090 17.05 6.01 32.76
CA ALA A 1090 16.27 7.24 32.63
C ALA A 1090 14.93 7.00 31.91
N LYS A 1091 13.84 7.62 32.38
CA LYS A 1091 12.48 7.43 31.84
C LYS A 1091 12.18 8.23 30.56
N GLU A 1092 12.97 9.26 30.26
CA GLU A 1092 12.88 10.09 29.06
C GLU A 1092 14.29 10.51 28.60
N GLY A 1093 14.48 10.70 27.28
CA GLY A 1093 15.74 11.18 26.68
C GLY A 1093 16.59 10.10 26.02
N LYS A 1094 17.86 10.40 25.68
CA LYS A 1094 18.74 9.54 24.87
C LYS A 1094 19.30 8.29 25.59
N ASN A 1095 19.05 8.16 26.90
CA ASN A 1095 19.59 7.11 27.78
C ASN A 1095 18.54 6.12 28.28
N VAL A 1096 17.37 6.05 27.64
CA VAL A 1096 16.33 5.06 27.98
C VAL A 1096 16.84 3.67 27.60
N ILE A 1097 16.73 2.71 28.53
CA ILE A 1097 16.89 1.28 28.27
C ILE A 1097 15.51 0.66 28.40
N GLU A 1098 14.92 0.29 27.28
CA GLU A 1098 13.53 -0.16 27.28
C GLU A 1098 13.44 -1.63 27.71
N ARG A 1099 14.28 -2.48 27.12
CA ARG A 1099 14.25 -3.92 27.36
C ARG A 1099 15.66 -4.51 27.48
N PRO A 1100 16.29 -4.43 28.65
CA PRO A 1100 17.61 -5.03 28.90
C PRO A 1100 17.48 -6.55 28.93
N ILE A 1101 18.09 -7.24 27.96
CA ILE A 1101 18.14 -8.71 27.91
C ILE A 1101 19.52 -9.21 28.32
N GLY A 1102 20.51 -9.13 27.44
CA GLY A 1102 21.86 -9.62 27.70
C GLY A 1102 22.68 -8.66 28.55
N ILE A 1103 23.57 -9.24 29.37
CA ILE A 1103 24.46 -8.51 30.26
C ILE A 1103 25.86 -9.14 30.30
N ALA A 1104 26.89 -8.30 30.36
CA ALA A 1104 28.29 -8.69 30.54
C ALA A 1104 29.05 -7.59 31.29
N SER A 1105 30.21 -7.90 31.90
CA SER A 1105 31.04 -6.89 32.57
C SER A 1105 32.53 -7.10 32.28
N ASP A 1106 33.26 -5.99 32.22
CA ASP A 1106 34.74 -5.95 32.19
C ASP A 1106 35.35 -5.64 33.57
N GLY A 1107 34.53 -5.59 34.62
CA GLY A 1107 34.92 -5.23 35.99
C GLY A 1107 34.93 -3.72 36.29
N THR A 1108 34.93 -2.87 35.26
CA THR A 1108 34.85 -1.40 35.39
C THR A 1108 33.54 -0.83 34.85
N SER A 1109 32.92 -1.54 33.90
CA SER A 1109 31.70 -1.20 33.19
C SER A 1109 30.86 -2.46 32.98
N VAL A 1110 29.59 -2.24 32.65
CA VAL A 1110 28.62 -3.29 32.32
C VAL A 1110 28.07 -3.01 30.92
N LEU A 1111 28.10 -4.01 30.05
CA LEU A 1111 27.43 -3.97 28.76
C LEU A 1111 26.03 -4.54 28.89
N VAL A 1112 25.07 -3.85 28.31
CA VAL A 1112 23.65 -4.20 28.35
C VAL A 1112 23.10 -4.18 26.94
N ALA A 1113 22.57 -5.31 26.49
CA ALA A 1113 21.85 -5.40 25.23
C ALA A 1113 20.40 -4.95 25.44
N ASP A 1114 20.04 -3.80 24.88
CA ASP A 1114 18.67 -3.30 24.84
C ASP A 1114 17.99 -3.82 23.57
N SER A 1115 17.19 -4.85 23.75
CA SER A 1115 16.57 -5.56 22.64
C SER A 1115 15.51 -4.73 21.92
N ALA A 1116 14.79 -3.87 22.63
CA ALA A 1116 13.76 -3.01 22.04
C ALA A 1116 14.37 -1.81 21.31
N GLY A 1117 15.44 -1.23 21.86
CA GLY A 1117 16.17 -0.12 21.23
C GLY A 1117 17.16 -0.53 20.14
N SER A 1118 17.31 -1.83 19.86
CA SER A 1118 18.30 -2.37 18.90
C SER A 1118 19.73 -1.86 19.12
N VAL A 1119 20.14 -1.74 20.39
CA VAL A 1119 21.47 -1.21 20.76
C VAL A 1119 22.09 -2.02 21.90
N VAL A 1120 23.41 -1.96 22.01
CA VAL A 1120 24.17 -2.38 23.20
C VAL A 1120 24.82 -1.14 23.81
N ARG A 1121 24.69 -0.99 25.12
CA ARG A 1121 25.18 0.17 25.88
C ARG A 1121 26.25 -0.27 26.87
N LYS A 1122 27.35 0.48 26.97
CA LYS A 1122 28.39 0.30 27.99
C LYS A 1122 28.22 1.37 29.08
N ILE A 1123 27.85 0.92 30.27
CA ILE A 1123 27.52 1.76 31.43
C ILE A 1123 28.62 1.61 32.48
N PRO A 1124 29.20 2.68 33.04
CA PRO A 1124 30.15 2.60 34.13
C PRO A 1124 29.59 1.83 35.34
N LEU A 1125 30.37 0.94 35.93
CA LEU A 1125 29.90 0.13 37.08
C LEU A 1125 29.53 1.01 38.28
N THR A 1126 30.22 2.14 38.46
CA THR A 1126 29.90 3.14 39.49
C THR A 1126 28.52 3.78 39.31
N GLU A 1127 27.94 3.75 38.11
CA GLU A 1127 26.60 4.27 37.85
C GLU A 1127 25.53 3.25 38.23
N ILE A 1128 25.76 1.96 37.92
CA ILE A 1128 24.86 0.84 38.26
C ILE A 1128 24.85 0.55 39.77
N THR A 1129 25.94 0.86 40.46
CA THR A 1129 26.13 0.53 41.89
C THR A 1129 25.94 1.71 42.83
N LYS A 1130 25.56 2.88 42.30
CA LYS A 1130 24.99 3.99 43.08
C LYS A 1130 23.61 3.62 43.60
#